data_AF-A0AA42U3S4-F1
#
_entry.id   AF-A0AA42U3S4-F1
#
_cell.length_a   1.000
_cell.length_b   1.000
_cell.length_c   1.000
_cell.angle_alpha   90.00
_cell.angle_beta   90.00
_cell.angle_gamma   90.00
#
_symmetry.space_group_name_H-M   'P 1'
#
loop_
_entity.id
_entity.type
_entity.pdbx_description
1 polymer ?
#
loop_
_entity_poly.entity_id
_entity_poly.type
_entity_poly.pdbx_seq_one_letter_code
_entity_poly.pdbx_strand_id
1 'polypeptide(L)'
;MSNMQLDTLRRIVQEINASTSLHESLDIMVNHVAEAMHVDVCSIYLLDERNQRYLLMASKGLNPDSVGHVSLHTSEGLVGLVGQREEIVNLDNAPKHERFMYLPETGEEIYNSFLGVPVMYRRKVMGVLVVQNKESQDFSEAAESFLVTLCAQLSGVIAHAHAVGNIDVFRKPSNLPAYKTFQGVPGSGGIALGRAVILYPPADLAAVPDREADDISEELELLDRALTSVRDEIKSLDDKMQDALMAEERALFSVFLRMLDENALPAEIKEQIRDGNWAQGAVRIVIDNHIDLFEQMEDDYLRERAADLKDLGRRILAYLQEADSSHRELTDESILIGEEISTAALVELPVDKIAAIVTTEGAMNSHMVIVARALGIPTVVGVTELPINTLDDVEMIVDAHQGRVFINPPRRLRSRYKEIQKEEEQIAKDLKQYETKDAITPDGVAVKLFVNTGLMIDVVRGVQRGAKGVGLYRSEIPFMLRDRFPGEEEQRAIYRQQLSHFANKPVVMRTLDIGADKDLPYFSIEEENSALGWRGIRFTLDHPEIFSSQIRAMLKASIGLNNLHILLPMVTSVSEVEEALYLLERDWVAVQEEEQVKITKPKIGIMVEVPSVLLQIEEFAELVDFFSVGSNDLTQYLLAVDRNNPRVANVYSHFHPAVLRALTRLVKECHKYNKPISICGEMAGDPLSAILLMAMGFNTLSMSSSNILRVRKAICHVPMPDAVELLERALKMSNPLIVKSQMEYYFKTHGLADMVKSATRIVTA
;
A
#
# COMPACT_ATOMS: atom_id res chain seq x y z
N MET A 1 33.96 -9.21 -19.38
CA MET A 1 34.52 -9.28 -18.01
C MET A 1 35.06 -10.67 -17.79
N SER A 2 36.22 -10.82 -17.15
CA SER A 2 36.73 -12.16 -16.76
C SER A 2 35.88 -12.73 -15.60
N ASN A 3 35.84 -14.07 -15.42
CA ASN A 3 35.12 -14.69 -14.28
C ASN A 3 35.54 -14.09 -12.92
N MET A 4 36.82 -13.73 -12.78
CA MET A 4 37.37 -13.11 -11.57
C MET A 4 36.81 -11.70 -11.30
N GLN A 5 36.47 -10.92 -12.33
CA GLN A 5 35.84 -9.60 -12.18
C GLN A 5 34.36 -9.70 -11.76
N LEU A 6 33.65 -10.74 -12.20
CA LEU A 6 32.26 -11.02 -11.81
C LEU A 6 32.15 -11.47 -10.35
N ASP A 7 33.06 -12.33 -9.90
CA ASP A 7 33.10 -12.77 -8.50
C ASP A 7 33.46 -11.60 -7.56
N THR A 8 34.39 -10.74 -7.98
CA THR A 8 34.77 -9.54 -7.22
C THR A 8 33.59 -8.55 -7.13
N LEU A 9 32.89 -8.31 -8.25
CA LEU A 9 31.68 -7.49 -8.27
C LEU A 9 30.61 -8.04 -7.32
N ARG A 10 30.34 -9.35 -7.40
CA ARG A 10 29.32 -10.01 -6.56
C ARG A 10 29.65 -9.90 -5.09
N ARG A 11 30.92 -10.10 -4.71
CA ARG A 11 31.39 -9.94 -3.32
C ARG A 11 31.18 -8.51 -2.82
N ILE A 12 31.61 -7.51 -3.58
CA ILE A 12 31.45 -6.08 -3.22
C ILE A 12 29.98 -5.75 -2.99
N VAL A 13 29.09 -6.21 -3.89
CA VAL A 13 27.64 -5.96 -3.79
C VAL A 13 27.04 -6.66 -2.56
N GLN A 14 27.46 -7.89 -2.25
CA GLN A 14 26.99 -8.61 -1.06
C GLN A 14 27.39 -7.90 0.24
N GLU A 15 28.65 -7.46 0.36
CA GLU A 15 29.14 -6.76 1.55
C GLU A 15 28.49 -5.39 1.75
N ILE A 16 28.26 -4.66 0.65
CA ILE A 16 27.52 -3.39 0.69
C ILE A 16 26.09 -3.61 1.18
N ASN A 17 25.39 -4.63 0.67
CA ASN A 17 24.02 -4.93 1.09
C ASN A 17 23.91 -5.45 2.53
N ALA A 18 25.00 -5.99 3.09
CA ALA A 18 25.08 -6.46 4.47
C ALA A 18 25.47 -5.35 5.47
N SER A 19 25.94 -4.20 4.98
CA SER A 19 26.39 -3.10 5.85
C SER A 19 25.24 -2.41 6.60
N THR A 20 25.53 -1.93 7.81
CA THR A 20 24.52 -1.38 8.73
C THR A 20 24.37 0.15 8.63
N SER A 21 25.29 0.81 7.92
CA SER A 21 25.29 2.26 7.76
C SER A 21 25.84 2.71 6.41
N LEU A 22 25.36 3.85 5.91
CA LEU A 22 25.82 4.41 4.63
C LEU A 22 27.34 4.69 4.60
N HIS A 23 27.90 5.18 5.71
CA HIS A 23 29.34 5.48 5.77
C HIS A 23 30.17 4.21 5.62
N GLU A 24 29.75 3.13 6.29
CA GLU A 24 30.37 1.81 6.14
C GLU A 24 30.25 1.29 4.70
N SER A 25 29.08 1.42 4.06
CA SER A 25 28.90 1.03 2.65
C SER A 25 29.83 1.78 1.70
N LEU A 26 29.98 3.10 1.91
CA LEU A 26 30.84 3.96 1.10
C LEU A 26 32.32 3.61 1.31
N ASP A 27 32.73 3.33 2.53
CA ASP A 27 34.10 2.91 2.87
C ASP A 27 34.44 1.54 2.27
N ILE A 28 33.54 0.55 2.38
CA ILE A 28 33.67 -0.75 1.72
C ILE A 28 33.84 -0.56 0.21
N MET A 29 33.02 0.30 -0.40
CA MET A 29 33.10 0.56 -1.83
C MET A 29 34.43 1.17 -2.26
N VAL A 30 34.89 2.25 -1.63
CA VAL A 30 36.15 2.91 -2.05
C VAL A 30 37.37 2.00 -1.86
N ASN A 31 37.39 1.18 -0.81
CA ASN A 31 38.49 0.25 -0.56
C ASN A 31 38.52 -0.87 -1.61
N HIS A 32 37.40 -1.55 -1.85
CA HIS A 32 37.39 -2.66 -2.79
C HIS A 32 37.50 -2.22 -4.24
N VAL A 33 36.97 -1.06 -4.61
CA VAL A 33 37.17 -0.51 -5.96
C VAL A 33 38.63 -0.18 -6.20
N ALA A 34 39.30 0.45 -5.21
CA ALA A 34 40.73 0.75 -5.31
C ALA A 34 41.56 -0.53 -5.49
N GLU A 35 41.26 -1.57 -4.72
CA GLU A 35 41.93 -2.88 -4.82
C GLU A 35 41.64 -3.61 -6.13
N ALA A 36 40.37 -3.70 -6.53
CA ALA A 36 39.93 -4.47 -7.70
C ALA A 36 40.40 -3.85 -9.03
N MET A 37 40.52 -2.52 -9.08
CA MET A 37 40.97 -1.80 -10.26
C MET A 37 42.47 -1.47 -10.23
N HIS A 38 43.17 -1.79 -9.13
CA HIS A 38 44.56 -1.40 -8.89
C HIS A 38 44.80 0.10 -9.11
N VAL A 39 43.91 0.93 -8.57
CA VAL A 39 44.01 2.40 -8.68
C VAL A 39 44.58 3.03 -7.41
N ASP A 40 45.31 4.13 -7.59
CA ASP A 40 45.91 4.86 -6.46
C ASP A 40 44.86 5.55 -5.59
N VAL A 41 43.77 6.03 -6.21
CA VAL A 41 42.67 6.73 -5.53
C VAL A 41 41.32 6.23 -5.98
N CYS A 42 40.42 6.05 -5.01
CA CYS A 42 38.98 5.95 -5.22
C CYS A 42 38.27 6.86 -4.21
N SER A 43 37.33 7.68 -4.69
CA SER A 43 36.62 8.67 -3.89
C SER A 43 35.15 8.72 -4.28
N ILE A 44 34.27 8.94 -3.31
CA ILE A 44 32.83 9.13 -3.56
C ILE A 44 32.42 10.50 -3.02
N TYR A 45 31.81 11.29 -3.90
CA TYR A 45 31.22 12.58 -3.59
C TYR A 45 29.71 12.47 -3.63
N LEU A 46 29.01 12.86 -2.56
CA LEU A 46 27.53 12.90 -2.55
C LEU A 46 27.03 14.31 -2.80
N LEU A 47 25.92 14.42 -3.53
CA LEU A 47 25.28 15.69 -3.84
C LEU A 47 24.42 16.15 -2.65
N ASP A 48 24.80 17.27 -2.04
CA ASP A 48 23.90 18.04 -1.19
C ASP A 48 23.03 18.96 -2.07
N GLU A 49 21.82 18.48 -2.40
CA GLU A 49 20.84 19.24 -3.20
C GLU A 49 20.47 20.59 -2.54
N ARG A 50 20.53 20.70 -1.20
CA ARG A 50 20.13 21.92 -0.49
C ARG A 50 21.15 23.03 -0.67
N ASN A 51 22.43 22.68 -0.57
CA ASN A 51 23.53 23.64 -0.66
C ASN A 51 24.14 23.72 -2.07
N GLN A 52 23.69 22.88 -3.02
CA GLN A 52 24.21 22.80 -4.38
C GLN A 52 25.71 22.50 -4.41
N ARG A 53 26.14 21.52 -3.60
CA ARG A 53 27.56 21.12 -3.48
C ARG A 53 27.73 19.60 -3.48
N TYR A 54 28.83 19.14 -4.04
CA TYR A 54 29.34 17.78 -3.88
C TYR A 54 30.26 17.74 -2.66
N LEU A 55 29.94 16.92 -1.65
CA LEU A 55 30.78 16.71 -0.46
C LEU A 55 31.53 15.38 -0.59
N LEU A 56 32.84 15.36 -0.32
CA LEU A 56 33.63 14.14 -0.26
C LEU A 56 33.20 13.30 0.95
N MET A 57 32.61 12.12 0.71
CA MET A 57 32.01 11.30 1.77
C MET A 57 32.83 10.06 2.14
N ALA A 58 33.61 9.53 1.21
CA ALA A 58 34.56 8.45 1.47
C ALA A 58 35.71 8.55 0.47
N SER A 59 36.91 8.14 0.90
CA SER A 59 38.06 8.06 0.00
C SER A 59 39.08 7.03 0.46
N LYS A 60 39.66 6.31 -0.50
CA LYS A 60 40.91 5.58 -0.38
C LYS A 60 41.96 6.30 -1.22
N GLY A 61 43.09 6.70 -0.63
CA GLY A 61 44.23 7.31 -1.34
C GLY A 61 44.40 8.82 -1.13
N LEU A 62 43.31 9.60 -1.05
CA LEU A 62 43.38 11.03 -0.67
C LEU A 62 43.61 11.22 0.83
N ASN A 63 43.93 12.45 1.24
CA ASN A 63 44.09 12.81 2.65
C ASN A 63 42.85 12.47 3.49
N PRO A 64 42.92 11.60 4.52
CA PRO A 64 41.76 11.22 5.33
C PRO A 64 41.04 12.40 6.00
N ASP A 65 41.77 13.46 6.35
CA ASP A 65 41.20 14.66 6.98
C ASP A 65 40.27 15.46 6.04
N SER A 66 40.37 15.21 4.73
CA SER A 66 39.52 15.86 3.72
C SER A 66 38.08 15.30 3.67
N VAL A 67 37.88 14.06 4.14
CA VAL A 67 36.58 13.38 4.12
C VAL A 67 35.61 14.08 5.08
N GLY A 68 34.42 14.41 4.58
CA GLY A 68 33.38 15.14 5.30
C GLY A 68 33.59 16.67 5.38
N HIS A 69 34.72 17.19 4.89
CA HIS A 69 35.06 18.62 4.98
C HIS A 69 35.19 19.27 3.60
N VAL A 70 35.79 18.58 2.64
CA VAL A 70 36.02 19.10 1.28
C VAL A 70 34.75 19.01 0.45
N SER A 71 34.35 20.15 -0.12
CA SER A 71 33.20 20.23 -1.02
C SER A 71 33.45 21.12 -2.23
N LEU A 72 32.78 20.80 -3.33
CA LEU A 72 32.81 21.54 -4.60
C LEU A 72 31.40 22.03 -4.95
N HIS A 73 31.25 23.22 -5.51
CA HIS A 73 29.96 23.61 -6.09
C HIS A 73 29.61 22.69 -7.28
N THR A 74 28.32 22.51 -7.59
CA THR A 74 27.86 21.65 -8.70
C THR A 74 28.40 22.05 -10.07
N SER A 75 28.94 23.26 -10.21
CA SER A 75 29.57 23.77 -11.43
C SER A 75 31.10 23.81 -11.41
N GLU A 76 31.72 23.32 -10.34
CA GLU A 76 33.15 23.41 -10.10
C GLU A 76 33.83 22.05 -10.25
N GLY A 77 35.04 22.06 -10.80
CA GLY A 77 35.86 20.86 -10.96
C GLY A 77 35.34 19.86 -12.00
N LEU A 78 36.10 18.77 -12.14
CA LEU A 78 35.72 17.63 -12.97
C LEU A 78 34.54 16.84 -12.36
N VAL A 79 34.44 16.82 -11.02
CA VAL A 79 33.30 16.22 -10.30
C VAL A 79 31.99 16.93 -10.69
N GLY A 80 31.98 18.27 -10.68
CA GLY A 80 30.83 19.06 -11.14
C GLY A 80 30.52 18.82 -12.62
N LEU A 81 31.54 18.66 -13.47
CA LEU A 81 31.33 18.35 -14.89
C LEU A 81 30.62 17.01 -15.12
N VAL A 82 31.04 15.95 -14.41
CA VAL A 82 30.40 14.62 -14.45
C VAL A 82 28.94 14.74 -14.01
N GLY A 83 28.70 15.41 -12.89
CA GLY A 83 27.36 15.65 -12.36
C GLY A 83 26.46 16.45 -13.31
N GLN A 84 26.99 17.49 -13.96
CA GLN A 84 26.22 18.35 -14.88
C GLN A 84 25.85 17.66 -16.19
N ARG A 85 26.75 16.84 -16.72
CA ARG A 85 26.51 16.13 -17.99
C ARG A 85 25.69 14.86 -17.79
N GLU A 86 25.63 14.33 -16.56
CA GLU A 86 25.07 13.01 -16.28
C GLU A 86 25.76 11.90 -17.12
N GLU A 87 27.03 12.13 -17.47
CA GLU A 87 27.83 11.30 -18.37
C GLU A 87 29.20 10.97 -17.74
N ILE A 88 29.80 9.87 -18.19
CA ILE A 88 31.15 9.46 -17.78
C ILE A 88 32.18 10.46 -18.33
N VAL A 89 33.15 10.82 -17.50
CA VAL A 89 34.31 11.62 -17.91
C VAL A 89 35.58 10.82 -17.64
N ASN A 90 36.26 10.40 -18.71
CA ASN A 90 37.51 9.66 -18.68
C ASN A 90 38.60 10.52 -19.32
N LEU A 91 39.68 10.80 -18.56
CA LEU A 91 40.77 11.68 -18.96
C LEU A 91 42.10 11.04 -18.60
N ASP A 92 43.00 10.93 -19.57
CA ASP A 92 44.40 10.55 -19.37
C ASP A 92 45.19 11.55 -18.52
N ASN A 93 44.80 12.83 -18.55
CA ASN A 93 45.46 13.94 -17.86
C ASN A 93 44.46 15.01 -17.37
N ALA A 94 43.93 14.80 -16.17
CA ALA A 94 43.00 15.68 -15.47
C ALA A 94 43.54 17.12 -15.30
N PRO A 95 44.80 17.36 -14.87
CA PRO A 95 45.31 18.72 -14.67
C PRO A 95 45.33 19.61 -15.92
N LYS A 96 45.32 19.04 -17.13
CA LYS A 96 45.27 19.79 -18.39
C LYS A 96 43.86 20.24 -18.78
N HIS A 97 42.82 19.70 -18.15
CA HIS A 97 41.44 20.00 -18.52
C HIS A 97 41.02 21.38 -18.00
N GLU A 98 40.34 22.19 -18.83
CA GLU A 98 39.95 23.58 -18.49
C GLU A 98 39.10 23.72 -17.23
N ARG A 99 38.37 22.65 -16.87
CA ARG A 99 37.55 22.56 -15.66
C ARG A 99 38.22 21.86 -14.48
N PHE A 100 39.51 21.55 -14.57
CA PHE A 100 40.25 21.04 -13.42
C PHE A 100 40.34 22.13 -12.35
N MET A 101 39.95 21.79 -11.14
CA MET A 101 40.02 22.69 -9.99
C MET A 101 40.84 22.00 -8.93
N TYR A 102 41.93 22.65 -8.52
CA TYR A 102 42.85 22.11 -7.52
C TYR A 102 42.30 22.32 -6.12
N LEU A 103 42.21 21.24 -5.34
CA LEU A 103 41.86 21.26 -3.92
C LEU A 103 43.12 20.96 -3.07
N PRO A 104 43.78 21.97 -2.47
CA PRO A 104 45.01 21.77 -1.70
C PRO A 104 44.85 20.82 -0.49
N GLU A 105 43.62 20.69 0.00
CA GLU A 105 43.27 19.94 1.20
C GLU A 105 43.23 18.42 0.94
N THR A 106 43.09 17.98 -0.32
CA THR A 106 42.97 16.56 -0.70
C THR A 106 44.32 15.90 -1.01
N GLY A 107 45.36 16.67 -1.35
CA GLY A 107 46.67 16.16 -1.77
C GLY A 107 46.68 15.54 -3.17
N GLU A 108 45.75 15.93 -4.03
CA GLU A 108 45.50 15.29 -5.33
C GLU A 108 46.52 15.67 -6.43
N GLU A 109 47.47 16.57 -6.17
CA GLU A 109 48.40 17.12 -7.18
C GLU A 109 49.29 16.09 -7.89
N ILE A 110 49.45 14.91 -7.32
CA ILE A 110 50.31 13.84 -7.85
C ILE A 110 49.58 12.92 -8.84
N TYR A 111 48.26 13.04 -8.99
CA TYR A 111 47.45 12.17 -9.84
C TYR A 111 47.15 12.81 -11.20
N ASN A 112 47.36 12.03 -12.26
CA ASN A 112 47.23 12.50 -13.63
C ASN A 112 45.93 12.00 -14.28
N SER A 113 45.60 10.70 -14.20
CA SER A 113 44.37 10.21 -14.84
C SER A 113 43.12 10.41 -13.96
N PHE A 114 41.96 10.54 -14.60
CA PHE A 114 40.67 10.72 -13.94
C PHE A 114 39.59 9.94 -14.67
N LEU A 115 38.85 9.11 -13.94
CA LEU A 115 37.59 8.53 -14.40
C LEU A 115 36.51 8.85 -13.38
N GLY A 116 35.55 9.68 -13.79
CA GLY A 116 34.38 10.05 -13.01
C GLY A 116 33.11 9.43 -13.58
N VAL A 117 32.34 8.75 -12.73
CA VAL A 117 31.08 8.10 -13.09
C VAL A 117 29.95 8.67 -12.21
N PRO A 118 28.83 9.13 -12.80
CA PRO A 118 27.72 9.65 -12.03
C PRO A 118 26.96 8.52 -11.33
N VAL A 119 26.63 8.72 -10.06
CA VAL A 119 25.77 7.82 -9.30
C VAL A 119 24.33 8.24 -9.49
N MET A 120 23.59 7.50 -10.32
CA MET A 120 22.24 7.87 -10.77
C MET A 120 21.15 7.04 -10.08
N TYR A 121 20.11 7.69 -9.54
CA TYR A 121 18.91 7.03 -9.03
C TYR A 121 17.65 7.69 -9.61
N ARG A 122 16.76 6.90 -10.26
CA ARG A 122 15.50 7.38 -10.86
C ARG A 122 15.65 8.66 -11.71
N ARG A 123 16.68 8.71 -12.57
CA ARG A 123 17.04 9.88 -13.42
C ARG A 123 17.45 11.15 -12.65
N LYS A 124 17.98 11.00 -11.44
CA LYS A 124 18.62 12.07 -10.68
C LYS A 124 20.05 11.69 -10.33
N VAL A 125 20.96 12.66 -10.35
CA VAL A 125 22.34 12.52 -9.87
C VAL A 125 22.32 12.56 -8.34
N MET A 126 22.75 11.48 -7.70
CA MET A 126 22.90 11.38 -6.25
C MET A 126 24.33 11.72 -5.79
N GLY A 127 25.31 11.59 -6.69
CA GLY A 127 26.71 11.77 -6.39
C GLY A 127 27.60 11.42 -7.59
N VAL A 128 28.91 11.40 -7.36
CA VAL A 128 29.93 11.06 -8.36
C VAL A 128 30.98 10.17 -7.69
N LEU A 129 31.28 9.04 -8.33
CA LEU A 129 32.41 8.19 -7.97
C LEU A 129 33.59 8.53 -8.87
N VAL A 130 34.77 8.70 -8.28
CA VAL A 130 36.00 9.12 -8.96
C VAL A 130 37.11 8.12 -8.68
N VAL A 131 37.83 7.70 -9.72
CA VAL A 131 39.11 6.99 -9.58
C VAL A 131 40.23 7.72 -10.30
N GLN A 132 41.44 7.68 -9.74
CA GLN A 132 42.62 8.39 -10.28
C GLN A 132 43.90 7.55 -10.13
N ASN A 133 44.85 7.76 -11.03
CA ASN A 133 46.21 7.19 -10.95
C ASN A 133 47.28 8.25 -11.15
N LYS A 134 48.48 7.99 -10.62
CA LYS A 134 49.68 8.80 -10.87
C LYS A 134 50.14 8.70 -12.32
N GLU A 135 49.96 7.55 -12.93
CA GLU A 135 50.28 7.33 -14.35
C GLU A 135 49.23 8.00 -15.24
N SER A 136 49.69 8.70 -16.28
CA SER A 136 48.82 9.33 -17.27
C SER A 136 48.40 8.28 -18.30
N GLN A 137 47.18 7.76 -18.16
CA GLN A 137 46.60 6.76 -19.06
C GLN A 137 45.07 6.79 -19.00
N ASP A 138 44.42 6.49 -20.12
CA ASP A 138 42.96 6.31 -20.15
C ASP A 138 42.55 5.01 -19.46
N PHE A 139 41.38 5.03 -18.81
CA PHE A 139 40.77 3.82 -18.29
C PHE A 139 40.07 3.04 -19.42
N SER A 140 40.15 1.71 -19.38
CA SER A 140 39.49 0.85 -20.38
C SER A 140 37.95 0.90 -20.30
N GLU A 141 37.25 0.61 -21.40
CA GLU A 141 35.77 0.49 -21.41
C GLU A 141 35.24 -0.55 -20.40
N ALA A 142 36.04 -1.58 -20.10
CA ALA A 142 35.70 -2.58 -19.10
C ALA A 142 35.72 -1.99 -17.67
N ALA A 143 36.64 -1.06 -17.40
CA ALA A 143 36.71 -0.33 -16.13
C ALA A 143 35.54 0.65 -16.00
N GLU A 144 35.17 1.35 -17.08
CA GLU A 144 33.98 2.20 -17.11
C GLU A 144 32.71 1.40 -16.80
N SER A 145 32.50 0.28 -17.49
CA SER A 145 31.34 -0.60 -17.30
C SER A 145 31.27 -1.17 -15.88
N PHE A 146 32.42 -1.52 -15.31
CA PHE A 146 32.52 -2.00 -13.93
C PHE A 146 32.08 -0.94 -12.92
N LEU A 147 32.60 0.29 -13.04
CA LEU A 147 32.22 1.40 -12.17
C LEU A 147 30.76 1.81 -12.32
N VAL A 148 30.22 1.84 -13.54
CA VAL A 148 28.79 2.12 -13.79
C VAL A 148 27.92 1.09 -13.06
N THR A 149 28.29 -0.18 -13.13
CA THR A 149 27.54 -1.26 -12.48
C THR A 149 27.55 -1.11 -10.96
N LEU A 150 28.70 -0.76 -10.36
CA LEU A 150 28.81 -0.49 -8.93
C LEU A 150 28.06 0.78 -8.51
N CYS A 151 28.14 1.84 -9.29
CA CYS A 151 27.40 3.08 -9.05
C CYS A 151 25.88 2.83 -9.07
N ALA A 152 25.39 1.98 -9.96
CA ALA A 152 23.98 1.58 -9.99
C ALA A 152 23.55 0.87 -8.70
N GLN A 153 24.39 -0.01 -8.15
CA GLN A 153 24.12 -0.69 -6.87
C GLN A 153 24.18 0.28 -5.69
N LEU A 154 25.21 1.12 -5.64
CA LEU A 154 25.35 2.16 -4.61
C LEU A 154 24.18 3.15 -4.63
N SER A 155 23.64 3.45 -5.81
CA SER A 155 22.51 4.37 -5.95
C SER A 155 21.30 3.94 -5.13
N GLY A 156 21.05 2.62 -5.00
CA GLY A 156 19.97 2.08 -4.18
C GLY A 156 20.20 2.32 -2.70
N VAL A 157 21.43 2.11 -2.22
CA VAL A 157 21.83 2.32 -0.82
C VAL A 157 21.79 3.79 -0.44
N ILE A 158 22.32 4.68 -1.28
CA ILE A 158 22.27 6.14 -1.07
C ILE A 158 20.81 6.63 -1.08
N ALA A 159 20.01 6.17 -2.04
CA ALA A 159 18.61 6.56 -2.13
C ALA A 159 17.79 6.08 -0.92
N HIS A 160 18.07 4.86 -0.44
CA HIS A 160 17.50 4.32 0.79
C HIS A 160 17.90 5.18 1.98
N ALA A 161 19.20 5.47 2.19
CA ALA A 161 19.67 6.32 3.28
C ALA A 161 19.07 7.74 3.26
N HIS A 162 18.86 8.33 2.09
CA HIS A 162 18.13 9.60 1.94
C HIS A 162 16.63 9.46 2.25
N ALA A 163 16.01 8.33 1.93
CA ALA A 163 14.60 8.05 2.18
C ALA A 163 14.30 7.78 3.66
N VAL A 164 15.20 7.11 4.39
CA VAL A 164 15.12 6.82 5.84
C VAL A 164 15.26 8.09 6.69
N GLY A 165 15.68 9.21 6.10
CA GLY A 165 15.68 10.50 6.77
C GLY A 165 16.72 10.60 7.90
N ASN A 166 17.91 10.00 7.74
CA ASN A 166 19.06 10.36 8.57
C ASN A 166 19.33 11.86 8.36
N ILE A 167 18.89 12.67 9.32
CA ILE A 167 18.84 14.14 9.25
C ILE A 167 20.22 14.78 9.08
N ASP A 168 21.30 14.02 9.23
CA ASP A 168 22.62 14.43 8.78
C ASP A 168 23.37 13.23 8.19
N VAL A 169 23.16 12.95 6.89
CA VAL A 169 24.13 12.17 6.08
C VAL A 169 25.54 12.79 6.19
N PHE A 170 25.62 14.07 6.57
CA PHE A 170 26.81 14.90 6.61
C PHE A 170 27.39 15.17 8.02
N ARG A 171 26.88 14.54 9.10
CA ARG A 171 27.47 14.67 10.47
C ARG A 171 27.61 13.32 11.17
N LYS A 172 28.65 13.21 12.01
CA LYS A 172 28.81 12.10 12.97
C LYS A 172 27.68 12.10 14.01
N PRO A 173 27.26 10.92 14.54
CA PRO A 173 26.07 10.78 15.36
C PRO A 173 26.15 11.58 16.69
N SER A 174 25.04 12.19 17.11
CA SER A 174 24.89 12.84 18.42
C SER A 174 23.68 12.28 19.20
N ASN A 175 23.84 12.06 20.51
CA ASN A 175 22.90 11.39 21.45
C ASN A 175 21.64 12.19 21.86
N LEU A 176 20.93 12.85 20.94
CA LEU A 176 19.57 13.34 21.21
C LEU A 176 18.55 12.39 20.56
N PRO A 177 17.37 12.12 21.17
CA PRO A 177 16.34 11.31 20.52
C PRO A 177 15.88 12.04 19.26
N ALA A 178 16.39 11.60 18.11
CA ALA A 178 16.11 12.17 16.81
C ALA A 178 14.64 11.89 16.44
N TYR A 179 13.92 12.93 16.02
CA TYR A 179 12.61 12.71 15.39
C TYR A 179 12.84 11.94 14.09
N LYS A 180 12.05 10.89 13.86
CA LYS A 180 12.18 10.03 12.66
C LYS A 180 10.92 10.15 11.81
N THR A 181 11.10 10.09 10.50
CA THR A 181 9.99 10.08 9.54
C THR A 181 10.07 8.80 8.75
N PHE A 182 8.96 8.08 8.69
CA PHE A 182 8.82 6.85 7.92
C PHE A 182 7.83 7.07 6.80
N GLN A 183 8.10 6.44 5.66
CA GLN A 183 7.27 6.49 4.48
C GLN A 183 6.65 5.12 4.25
N GLY A 184 5.34 5.07 4.12
CA GLY A 184 4.59 3.91 3.66
C GLY A 184 3.65 4.29 2.53
N VAL A 185 2.69 3.40 2.28
CA VAL A 185 1.65 3.53 1.27
C VAL A 185 0.36 4.01 1.95
N PRO A 186 -0.29 5.08 1.43
CA PRO A 186 -1.56 5.55 1.97
C PRO A 186 -2.68 4.54 1.71
N GLY A 187 -3.25 3.97 2.78
CA GLY A 187 -4.39 3.04 2.71
C GLY A 187 -5.74 3.75 2.81
N SER A 188 -5.91 4.59 3.83
CA SER A 188 -7.12 5.38 4.06
C SER A 188 -6.71 6.80 4.45
N GLY A 189 -7.17 7.80 3.71
CA GLY A 189 -6.72 9.19 3.91
C GLY A 189 -7.22 9.80 5.21
N GLY A 190 -6.41 10.71 5.77
CA GLY A 190 -6.71 11.49 6.96
C GLY A 190 -5.44 11.82 7.72
N ILE A 191 -5.58 12.63 8.76
CA ILE A 191 -4.48 13.00 9.66
C ILE A 191 -4.87 12.64 11.08
N ALA A 192 -3.97 11.95 11.77
CA ALA A 192 -4.12 11.60 13.17
C ALA A 192 -2.88 12.02 13.96
N LEU A 193 -3.11 12.50 15.18
CA LEU A 193 -2.08 12.76 16.17
C LEU A 193 -2.44 11.96 17.40
N GLY A 194 -1.46 11.24 17.96
CA GLY A 194 -1.78 10.33 19.04
C GLY A 194 -0.58 9.58 19.58
N ARG A 195 -0.87 8.52 20.34
CA ARG A 195 0.11 7.64 20.95
C ARG A 195 -0.01 6.24 20.38
N ALA A 196 1.12 5.64 20.09
CA ALA A 196 1.22 4.31 19.53
C ALA A 196 0.78 3.23 20.54
N VAL A 197 -0.06 2.31 20.08
CA VAL A 197 -0.52 1.11 20.79
C VAL A 197 -0.20 -0.08 19.90
N ILE A 198 0.66 -0.98 20.37
CA ILE A 198 1.09 -2.14 19.59
C ILE A 198 0.03 -3.24 19.69
N LEU A 199 -0.40 -3.75 18.54
CA LEU A 199 -1.13 -5.00 18.42
C LEU A 199 -0.12 -6.10 18.10
N TYR A 200 0.03 -7.03 19.03
CA TYR A 200 0.84 -8.22 18.80
C TYR A 200 0.11 -9.12 17.79
N PRO A 201 0.83 -9.71 16.83
CA PRO A 201 0.31 -10.85 16.06
C PRO A 201 -0.13 -11.95 17.03
N PRO A 202 -0.95 -12.93 16.60
CA PRO A 202 -1.19 -14.14 17.39
C PRO A 202 0.16 -14.79 17.73
N ALA A 203 0.58 -14.64 18.99
CA ALA A 203 1.81 -15.11 19.63
C ALA A 203 2.96 -15.49 18.68
N ASP A 204 3.82 -14.52 18.34
CA ASP A 204 5.10 -14.80 17.69
C ASP A 204 6.27 -14.58 18.64
N LEU A 205 7.08 -15.62 18.83
CA LEU A 205 8.21 -15.63 19.76
C LEU A 205 9.30 -14.63 19.32
N ALA A 206 9.53 -14.48 18.01
CA ALA A 206 10.55 -13.58 17.48
C ALA A 206 10.23 -12.09 17.70
N ALA A 207 8.95 -11.75 17.88
CA ALA A 207 8.49 -10.38 18.13
C ALA A 207 8.60 -9.96 19.61
N VAL A 208 8.88 -10.89 20.54
CA VAL A 208 8.97 -10.59 21.97
C VAL A 208 10.24 -9.75 22.24
N PRO A 209 10.12 -8.54 22.82
CA PRO A 209 11.28 -7.69 23.10
C PRO A 209 12.08 -8.15 24.33
N ASP A 210 13.34 -7.70 24.41
CA ASP A 210 14.17 -7.86 25.61
C ASP A 210 13.72 -6.84 26.68
N ARG A 211 13.37 -7.34 27.87
CA ARG A 211 12.93 -6.51 29.01
C ARG A 211 13.34 -7.17 30.33
N GLU A 212 13.72 -6.36 31.31
CA GLU A 212 13.94 -6.81 32.69
C GLU A 212 12.60 -6.93 33.43
N ALA A 213 12.48 -7.92 34.31
CA ALA A 213 11.29 -8.08 35.15
C ALA A 213 11.17 -6.92 36.16
N ASP A 214 10.00 -6.27 36.19
CA ASP A 214 9.70 -5.26 37.20
C ASP A 214 9.44 -5.90 38.59
N ASP A 215 8.76 -7.05 38.61
CA ASP A 215 8.62 -7.92 39.79
C ASP A 215 8.72 -9.40 39.39
N ILE A 216 9.80 -10.04 39.83
CA ILE A 216 10.07 -11.47 39.56
C ILE A 216 8.94 -12.36 40.07
N SER A 217 8.28 -12.01 41.17
CA SER A 217 7.21 -12.82 41.76
C SER A 217 5.95 -12.81 40.90
N GLU A 218 5.61 -11.65 40.34
CA GLU A 218 4.45 -11.47 39.47
C GLU A 218 4.64 -12.20 38.13
N GLU A 219 5.84 -12.13 37.55
CA GLU A 219 6.21 -12.85 36.33
C GLU A 219 6.14 -14.38 36.51
N LEU A 220 6.57 -14.89 37.68
CA LEU A 220 6.45 -16.31 38.01
C LEU A 220 4.99 -16.75 38.15
N GLU A 221 4.11 -15.92 38.75
CA GLU A 221 2.67 -16.21 38.84
C GLU A 221 1.97 -16.13 37.47
N LEU A 222 2.37 -15.21 36.60
CA LEU A 222 1.89 -15.12 35.22
C LEU A 222 2.26 -16.37 34.43
N LEU A 223 3.51 -16.83 34.54
CA LEU A 223 3.96 -18.07 33.91
C LEU A 223 3.18 -19.29 34.40
N ASP A 224 3.00 -19.45 35.72
CA ASP A 224 2.28 -20.61 36.27
C ASP A 224 0.81 -20.65 35.83
N ARG A 225 0.16 -19.49 35.71
CA ARG A 225 -1.18 -19.39 35.12
C ARG A 225 -1.19 -19.79 33.65
N ALA A 226 -0.28 -19.24 32.84
CA ALA A 226 -0.19 -19.56 31.41
C ALA A 226 0.07 -21.07 31.18
N LEU A 227 1.01 -21.67 31.91
CA LEU A 227 1.30 -23.10 31.84
C LEU A 227 0.11 -23.97 32.22
N THR A 228 -0.70 -23.54 33.19
CA THR A 228 -1.91 -24.26 33.60
C THR A 228 -2.96 -24.23 32.49
N SER A 229 -3.20 -23.06 31.89
CA SER A 229 -4.12 -22.90 30.75
C SER A 229 -3.71 -23.74 29.54
N VAL A 230 -2.42 -23.75 29.18
CA VAL A 230 -1.90 -24.58 28.07
C VAL A 230 -2.08 -26.07 28.36
N ARG A 231 -1.80 -26.53 29.59
CA ARG A 231 -2.00 -27.94 29.97
C ARG A 231 -3.46 -28.37 29.83
N ASP A 232 -4.40 -27.53 30.23
CA ASP A 232 -5.83 -27.85 30.16
C ASP A 232 -6.36 -27.81 28.71
N GLU A 233 -5.84 -26.92 27.88
CA GLU A 233 -6.13 -26.87 26.44
C GLU A 233 -5.67 -28.15 25.73
N ILE A 234 -4.42 -28.57 25.96
CA ILE A 234 -3.83 -29.78 25.36
C ILE A 234 -4.60 -31.03 25.78
N LYS A 235 -5.02 -31.14 27.05
CA LYS A 235 -5.89 -32.23 27.52
C LYS A 235 -7.26 -32.23 26.84
N SER A 236 -7.88 -31.06 26.69
CA SER A 236 -9.18 -30.96 26.03
C SER A 236 -9.11 -31.35 24.54
N LEU A 237 -8.01 -31.02 23.86
CA LEU A 237 -7.74 -31.43 22.48
C LEU A 237 -7.53 -32.95 22.38
N ASP A 238 -6.73 -33.53 23.27
CA ASP A 238 -6.51 -34.98 23.34
C ASP A 238 -7.85 -35.74 23.54
N ASP A 239 -8.68 -35.28 24.48
CA ASP A 239 -10.00 -35.87 24.77
C ASP A 239 -10.98 -35.76 23.58
N LYS A 240 -10.99 -34.63 22.85
CA LYS A 240 -11.88 -34.43 21.69
C LYS A 240 -11.47 -35.26 20.48
N MET A 241 -10.20 -35.62 20.36
CA MET A 241 -9.67 -36.38 19.23
C MET A 241 -9.54 -37.88 19.52
N GLN A 242 -10.08 -38.34 20.67
CA GLN A 242 -10.10 -39.74 21.11
C GLN A 242 -10.83 -40.73 20.19
N ASP A 243 -11.60 -40.28 19.21
CA ASP A 243 -12.27 -41.14 18.23
C ASP A 243 -11.79 -40.91 16.78
N ALA A 244 -10.94 -39.89 16.54
CA ALA A 244 -10.61 -39.41 15.20
C ALA A 244 -9.15 -39.67 14.76
N LEU A 245 -8.20 -39.81 15.70
CA LEU A 245 -6.76 -39.96 15.40
C LEU A 245 -6.21 -41.38 15.67
N MET A 246 -5.17 -41.77 14.94
CA MET A 246 -4.41 -43.01 15.11
C MET A 246 -3.60 -42.99 16.42
N ALA A 247 -3.20 -44.17 16.93
CA ALA A 247 -2.51 -44.29 18.22
C ALA A 247 -1.14 -43.58 18.27
N GLU A 248 -0.46 -43.47 17.14
CA GLU A 248 0.84 -42.81 17.01
C GLU A 248 0.75 -41.28 17.10
N GLU A 249 -0.36 -40.68 16.62
CA GLU A 249 -0.61 -39.23 16.67
C GLU A 249 -1.01 -38.77 18.08
N ARG A 250 -1.69 -39.63 18.85
CA ARG A 250 -2.02 -39.38 20.27
C ARG A 250 -0.81 -39.34 21.19
N ALA A 251 0.23 -40.11 20.85
CA ALA A 251 1.45 -40.15 21.64
C ALA A 251 2.10 -38.75 21.76
N LEU A 252 1.87 -37.85 20.79
CA LEU A 252 2.38 -36.48 20.80
C LEU A 252 1.78 -35.63 21.92
N PHE A 253 0.47 -35.71 22.17
CA PHE A 253 -0.16 -34.98 23.28
C PHE A 253 0.43 -35.39 24.64
N SER A 254 0.73 -36.68 24.81
CA SER A 254 1.38 -37.18 26.03
C SER A 254 2.82 -36.67 26.21
N VAL A 255 3.53 -36.42 25.11
CA VAL A 255 4.88 -35.83 25.12
C VAL A 255 4.81 -34.36 25.48
N PHE A 256 3.88 -33.59 24.89
CA PHE A 256 3.71 -32.17 25.24
C PHE A 256 3.33 -31.97 26.70
N LEU A 257 2.43 -32.80 27.23
CA LEU A 257 2.07 -32.75 28.65
C LEU A 257 3.27 -33.03 29.57
N ARG A 258 4.18 -33.94 29.17
CA ARG A 258 5.43 -34.20 29.89
C ARG A 258 6.45 -33.06 29.78
N MET A 259 6.56 -32.43 28.62
CA MET A 259 7.43 -31.26 28.44
C MET A 259 6.96 -30.06 29.28
N LEU A 260 5.66 -30.00 29.56
CA LEU A 260 5.07 -29.02 30.46
C LEU A 260 5.16 -29.41 31.94
N ASP A 261 5.78 -30.53 32.34
CA ASP A 261 5.93 -30.89 33.76
C ASP A 261 6.85 -29.90 34.51
N GLU A 262 6.68 -29.74 35.82
CA GLU A 262 7.41 -28.73 36.62
C GLU A 262 8.94 -28.85 36.55
N ASN A 263 9.47 -30.04 36.23
CA ASN A 263 10.90 -30.32 36.18
C ASN A 263 11.49 -30.31 34.76
N ALA A 264 10.73 -29.88 33.75
CA ALA A 264 11.15 -29.82 32.34
C ALA A 264 11.28 -28.34 31.89
N LEU A 265 10.66 -27.94 30.77
CA LEU A 265 10.72 -26.57 30.25
C LEU A 265 10.35 -25.49 31.28
N PRO A 266 9.30 -25.67 32.12
CA PRO A 266 8.98 -24.69 33.16
C PRO A 266 10.12 -24.39 34.13
N ALA A 267 10.99 -25.36 34.44
CA ALA A 267 12.10 -25.14 35.36
C ALA A 267 13.12 -24.16 34.78
N GLU A 268 13.47 -24.33 33.50
CA GLU A 268 14.41 -23.48 32.78
C GLU A 268 13.85 -22.07 32.54
N ILE A 269 12.56 -21.96 32.21
CA ILE A 269 11.90 -20.66 32.05
C ILE A 269 11.87 -19.91 33.40
N LYS A 270 11.57 -20.60 34.51
CA LYS A 270 11.60 -20.01 35.85
C LYS A 270 13.00 -19.58 36.28
N GLU A 271 14.05 -20.26 35.81
CA GLU A 271 15.44 -19.87 36.05
C GLU A 271 15.78 -18.56 35.34
N GLN A 272 15.42 -18.43 34.05
CA GLN A 272 15.59 -17.18 33.31
C GLN A 272 14.83 -15.99 33.94
N ILE A 273 13.63 -16.24 34.50
CA ILE A 273 12.88 -15.19 35.22
C ILE A 273 13.58 -14.78 36.52
N ARG A 274 14.12 -15.75 37.27
CA ARG A 274 14.88 -15.47 38.51
C ARG A 274 16.18 -14.73 38.25
N ASP A 275 16.77 -14.92 37.06
CA ASP A 275 17.96 -14.20 36.59
C ASP A 275 17.65 -12.75 36.14
N GLY A 276 16.39 -12.32 36.21
CA GLY A 276 15.97 -10.93 36.00
C GLY A 276 15.21 -10.67 34.70
N ASN A 277 14.91 -11.71 33.91
CA ASN A 277 14.14 -11.58 32.68
C ASN A 277 12.62 -11.61 32.95
N TRP A 278 11.82 -10.91 32.17
CA TRP A 278 10.35 -11.03 32.23
C TRP A 278 9.84 -12.35 31.60
N ALA A 279 8.62 -12.78 31.93
CA ALA A 279 8.12 -14.11 31.57
C ALA A 279 8.08 -14.38 30.07
N GLN A 280 7.67 -13.40 29.26
CA GLN A 280 7.62 -13.55 27.80
C GLN A 280 9.03 -13.72 27.21
N GLY A 281 9.99 -12.91 27.66
CA GLY A 281 11.39 -13.00 27.23
C GLY A 281 12.05 -14.31 27.64
N ALA A 282 11.75 -14.80 28.85
CA ALA A 282 12.22 -16.09 29.34
C ALA A 282 11.71 -17.26 28.48
N VAL A 283 10.42 -17.25 28.10
CA VAL A 283 9.85 -18.26 27.20
C VAL A 283 10.54 -18.25 25.83
N ARG A 284 10.73 -17.07 25.22
CA ARG A 284 11.43 -16.94 23.93
C ARG A 284 12.83 -17.56 24.00
N ILE A 285 13.64 -17.16 24.98
CA ILE A 285 15.03 -17.64 25.12
C ILE A 285 15.10 -19.15 25.27
N VAL A 286 14.29 -19.73 26.15
CA VAL A 286 14.34 -21.18 26.42
C VAL A 286 13.88 -21.99 25.20
N ILE A 287 12.83 -21.52 24.50
CA ILE A 287 12.30 -22.20 23.31
C ILE A 287 13.28 -22.09 22.13
N ASP A 288 13.85 -20.91 21.88
CA ASP A 288 14.83 -20.71 20.80
C ASP A 288 16.09 -21.57 21.01
N ASN A 289 16.61 -21.62 22.24
CA ASN A 289 17.76 -22.46 22.59
C ASN A 289 17.50 -23.95 22.30
N HIS A 290 16.28 -24.43 22.56
CA HIS A 290 15.93 -25.81 22.24
C HIS A 290 15.75 -26.02 20.74
N ILE A 291 15.11 -25.09 20.02
CA ILE A 291 14.97 -25.17 18.56
C ILE A 291 16.36 -25.30 17.90
N ASP A 292 17.31 -24.45 18.30
CA ASP A 292 18.68 -24.49 17.79
C ASP A 292 19.36 -25.85 18.04
N LEU A 293 19.14 -26.44 19.22
CA LEU A 293 19.67 -27.78 19.56
C LEU A 293 19.06 -28.87 18.69
N PHE A 294 17.75 -28.82 18.43
CA PHE A 294 17.05 -29.81 17.60
C PHE A 294 17.40 -29.68 16.12
N GLU A 295 17.59 -28.47 15.61
CA GLU A 295 17.95 -28.23 14.20
C GLU A 295 19.38 -28.70 13.87
N GLN A 296 20.27 -28.70 14.87
CA GLN A 296 21.65 -29.20 14.75
C GLN A 296 21.77 -30.73 14.80
N MET A 297 20.69 -31.46 15.05
CA MET A 297 20.72 -32.93 15.10
C MET A 297 20.70 -33.55 13.69
N GLU A 298 21.43 -34.65 13.50
CA GLU A 298 21.50 -35.37 12.22
C GLU A 298 20.23 -36.18 11.90
N ASP A 299 19.36 -36.42 12.90
CA ASP A 299 18.13 -37.21 12.75
C ASP A 299 16.98 -36.36 12.18
N ASP A 300 16.54 -36.71 10.96
CA ASP A 300 15.44 -36.02 10.26
C ASP A 300 14.12 -36.05 11.04
N TYR A 301 13.87 -37.11 11.84
CA TYR A 301 12.68 -37.20 12.70
C TYR A 301 12.73 -36.17 13.83
N LEU A 302 13.90 -35.89 14.40
CA LEU A 302 14.04 -34.87 15.46
C LEU A 302 14.00 -33.46 14.90
N ARG A 303 14.52 -33.23 13.69
CA ARG A 303 14.46 -31.93 13.01
C ARG A 303 13.02 -31.51 12.69
N GLU A 304 12.17 -32.44 12.28
CA GLU A 304 10.74 -32.19 12.04
C GLU A 304 9.98 -31.80 13.33
N ARG A 305 10.49 -32.14 14.52
CA ARG A 305 9.88 -31.83 15.82
C ARG A 305 10.25 -30.46 16.39
N ALA A 306 11.21 -29.74 15.79
CA ALA A 306 11.52 -28.36 16.17
C ALA A 306 10.31 -27.43 15.97
N ALA A 307 9.51 -27.67 14.92
CA ALA A 307 8.29 -26.93 14.64
C ALA A 307 7.21 -27.14 15.72
N ASP A 308 7.10 -28.35 16.27
CA ASP A 308 6.17 -28.68 17.34
C ASP A 308 6.52 -27.96 18.66
N LEU A 309 7.82 -27.85 18.97
CA LEU A 309 8.28 -27.11 20.15
C LEU A 309 8.04 -25.61 20.00
N LYS A 310 8.22 -25.08 18.78
CA LYS A 310 7.88 -23.70 18.45
C LYS A 310 6.39 -23.42 18.65
N ASP A 311 5.50 -24.34 18.26
CA ASP A 311 4.06 -24.22 18.49
C ASP A 311 3.72 -24.21 19.98
N LEU A 312 4.34 -25.08 20.78
CA LEU A 312 4.16 -25.10 22.23
C LEU A 312 4.60 -23.77 22.88
N GLY A 313 5.74 -23.21 22.45
CA GLY A 313 6.22 -21.90 22.90
C GLY A 313 5.26 -20.77 22.54
N ARG A 314 4.69 -20.78 21.33
CA ARG A 314 3.67 -19.81 20.90
C ARG A 314 2.40 -19.89 21.74
N ARG A 315 1.95 -21.09 22.11
CA ARG A 315 0.77 -21.28 22.99
C ARG A 315 1.00 -20.72 24.38
N ILE A 316 2.17 -20.96 24.98
CA ILE A 316 2.52 -20.38 26.28
C ILE A 316 2.56 -18.85 26.18
N LEU A 317 3.18 -18.32 25.12
CA LEU A 317 3.24 -16.89 24.86
C LEU A 317 1.85 -16.27 24.68
N ALA A 318 0.93 -16.95 24.00
CA ALA A 318 -0.43 -16.47 23.78
C ALA A 318 -1.17 -16.23 25.11
N TYR A 319 -1.12 -17.17 26.05
CA TYR A 319 -1.75 -16.98 27.36
C TYR A 319 -1.03 -15.95 28.24
N LEU A 320 0.29 -15.82 28.11
CA LEU A 320 1.04 -14.74 28.76
C LEU A 320 0.61 -13.36 28.23
N GLN A 321 0.49 -13.23 26.91
CA GLN A 321 0.03 -12.01 26.26
C GLN A 321 -1.44 -11.72 26.54
N GLU A 322 -2.30 -12.73 26.63
CA GLU A 322 -3.71 -12.57 27.02
C GLU A 322 -3.83 -12.09 28.47
N ALA A 323 -3.02 -12.62 29.40
CA ALA A 323 -2.97 -12.16 30.78
C ALA A 323 -2.43 -10.70 30.90
N ASP A 324 -1.46 -10.33 30.07
CA ASP A 324 -0.85 -8.99 30.00
C ASP A 324 -1.72 -7.96 29.24
N SER A 325 -2.55 -8.41 28.29
CA SER A 325 -3.47 -7.57 27.50
C SER A 325 -4.55 -6.88 28.34
N SER A 326 -4.67 -7.24 29.61
CA SER A 326 -5.57 -6.63 30.58
C SER A 326 -5.17 -5.21 31.02
N HIS A 327 -4.08 -4.63 30.48
CA HIS A 327 -3.52 -3.35 30.97
C HIS A 327 -3.41 -2.16 30.00
N ARG A 328 -4.06 -2.13 28.83
CA ARG A 328 -4.19 -0.87 28.07
C ARG A 328 -5.58 -0.56 27.55
N GLU A 329 -6.26 0.34 28.25
CA GLU A 329 -7.46 0.99 27.73
C GLU A 329 -7.10 1.84 26.51
N LEU A 330 -7.70 1.52 25.36
CA LEU A 330 -7.69 2.41 24.21
C LEU A 330 -8.31 3.76 24.60
N THR A 331 -7.74 4.83 24.05
CA THR A 331 -8.18 6.22 24.21
C THR A 331 -8.45 6.84 22.85
N ASP A 332 -9.18 7.94 22.76
CA ASP A 332 -9.53 8.58 21.47
C ASP A 332 -8.31 9.01 20.63
N GLU A 333 -7.10 9.03 21.21
CA GLU A 333 -5.82 9.36 20.56
C GLU A 333 -4.94 8.12 20.31
N SER A 334 -5.47 6.90 20.37
CA SER A 334 -4.70 5.67 20.18
C SER A 334 -4.43 5.39 18.69
N ILE A 335 -3.16 5.22 18.33
CA ILE A 335 -2.72 4.85 16.99
C ILE A 335 -2.25 3.39 17.02
N LEU A 336 -2.97 2.52 16.33
CA LEU A 336 -2.65 1.09 16.31
C LEU A 336 -1.45 0.83 15.40
N ILE A 337 -0.48 0.07 15.90
CA ILE A 337 0.71 -0.37 15.16
C ILE A 337 0.79 -1.89 15.21
N GLY A 338 1.02 -2.54 14.08
CA GLY A 338 1.28 -3.98 14.04
C GLY A 338 2.03 -4.37 12.77
N GLU A 339 2.57 -5.57 12.72
CA GLU A 339 3.21 -6.09 11.50
C GLU A 339 2.17 -6.29 10.41
N GLU A 340 1.17 -7.09 10.77
CA GLU A 340 -0.07 -7.28 10.05
C GLU A 340 -1.23 -7.20 11.06
N ILE A 341 -2.30 -6.49 10.69
CA ILE A 341 -3.52 -6.43 11.50
C ILE A 341 -4.62 -7.11 10.72
N SER A 342 -5.11 -8.23 11.24
CA SER A 342 -6.22 -8.96 10.62
C SER A 342 -7.53 -8.14 10.72
N THR A 343 -8.42 -8.34 9.75
CA THR A 343 -9.74 -7.70 9.77
C THR A 343 -10.59 -8.11 10.96
N ALA A 344 -10.48 -9.38 11.38
CA ALA A 344 -11.18 -9.90 12.55
C ALA A 344 -10.73 -9.17 13.82
N ALA A 345 -9.42 -9.04 14.03
CA ALA A 345 -8.86 -8.32 15.18
C ALA A 345 -9.32 -6.85 15.19
N LEU A 346 -9.31 -6.17 14.04
CA LEU A 346 -9.75 -4.78 13.97
C LEU A 346 -11.22 -4.58 14.35
N VAL A 347 -12.10 -5.55 14.04
CA VAL A 347 -13.54 -5.47 14.32
C VAL A 347 -13.87 -5.72 15.79
N GLU A 348 -13.03 -6.49 16.49
CA GLU A 348 -13.19 -6.76 17.92
C GLU A 348 -12.78 -5.57 18.81
N LEU A 349 -11.99 -4.64 18.27
CA LEU A 349 -11.55 -3.44 18.98
C LEU A 349 -12.62 -2.33 18.98
N PRO A 350 -12.67 -1.48 20.03
CA PRO A 350 -13.52 -0.29 20.05
C PRO A 350 -13.05 0.74 19.02
N VAL A 351 -13.63 0.64 17.82
CA VAL A 351 -13.25 1.41 16.63
C VAL A 351 -13.31 2.93 16.84
N ASP A 352 -14.21 3.40 17.69
CA ASP A 352 -14.38 4.81 18.05
C ASP A 352 -13.17 5.40 18.79
N LYS A 353 -12.32 4.55 19.35
CA LYS A 353 -11.08 4.93 20.04
C LYS A 353 -9.82 4.76 19.21
N ILE A 354 -9.94 4.51 17.91
CA ILE A 354 -8.78 4.35 17.02
C ILE A 354 -8.60 5.63 16.20
N ALA A 355 -7.53 6.38 16.51
CA ALA A 355 -7.18 7.59 15.79
C ALA A 355 -6.55 7.30 14.42
N ALA A 356 -5.72 6.26 14.31
CA ALA A 356 -5.08 5.82 13.07
C ALA A 356 -4.62 4.35 13.15
N ILE A 357 -4.30 3.77 11.99
CA ILE A 357 -3.69 2.44 11.88
C ILE A 357 -2.40 2.54 11.05
N VAL A 358 -1.33 1.90 11.52
CA VAL A 358 -0.04 1.81 10.83
C VAL A 358 0.41 0.36 10.80
N THR A 359 0.77 -0.17 9.62
CA THR A 359 1.36 -1.52 9.49
C THR A 359 2.70 -1.51 8.77
N THR A 360 3.64 -2.37 9.18
CA THR A 360 4.91 -2.55 8.46
C THR A 360 4.71 -3.34 7.18
N GLU A 361 3.79 -4.31 7.18
CA GLU A 361 3.42 -5.12 6.03
C GLU A 361 2.04 -4.75 5.49
N GLY A 362 1.67 -5.36 4.36
CA GLY A 362 0.37 -5.20 3.74
C GLY A 362 0.33 -4.24 2.55
N ALA A 363 -0.53 -4.57 1.59
CA ALA A 363 -0.74 -3.81 0.38
C ALA A 363 -1.94 -2.84 0.51
N MET A 364 -2.01 -1.84 -0.38
CA MET A 364 -3.10 -0.85 -0.45
C MET A 364 -4.50 -1.49 -0.63
N ASN A 365 -4.55 -2.68 -1.23
CA ASN A 365 -5.75 -3.49 -1.47
C ASN A 365 -6.01 -4.55 -0.39
N SER A 366 -5.22 -4.60 0.69
CA SER A 366 -5.44 -5.56 1.78
C SER A 366 -6.82 -5.39 2.43
N HIS A 367 -7.38 -6.50 2.92
CA HIS A 367 -8.71 -6.52 3.51
C HIS A 367 -8.86 -5.54 4.69
N MET A 368 -7.82 -5.42 5.52
CA MET A 368 -7.77 -4.46 6.63
C MET A 368 -7.90 -3.02 6.12
N VAL A 369 -7.17 -2.64 5.07
CA VAL A 369 -7.23 -1.28 4.50
C VAL A 369 -8.62 -0.97 3.94
N ILE A 370 -9.28 -1.94 3.31
CA ILE A 370 -10.64 -1.76 2.81
C ILE A 370 -11.61 -1.49 3.97
N VAL A 371 -11.52 -2.26 5.05
CA VAL A 371 -12.35 -2.09 6.25
C VAL A 371 -12.04 -0.76 6.94
N ALA A 372 -10.77 -0.43 7.16
CA ALA A 372 -10.35 0.83 7.78
C ALA A 372 -10.82 2.05 6.96
N ARG A 373 -10.77 1.98 5.63
CA ARG A 373 -11.32 2.99 4.73
C ARG A 373 -12.84 3.12 4.85
N ALA A 374 -13.55 2.00 4.96
CA ALA A 374 -14.99 1.98 5.16
C ALA A 374 -15.38 2.56 6.54
N LEU A 375 -14.54 2.34 7.56
CA LEU A 375 -14.64 2.92 8.91
C LEU A 375 -14.16 4.38 8.96
N GLY A 376 -13.45 4.87 7.94
CA GLY A 376 -12.94 6.23 7.88
C GLY A 376 -11.78 6.50 8.83
N ILE A 377 -11.06 5.45 9.24
CA ILE A 377 -9.86 5.54 10.07
C ILE A 377 -8.68 5.86 9.13
N PRO A 378 -7.84 6.87 9.43
CA PRO A 378 -6.60 7.10 8.69
C PRO A 378 -5.67 5.88 8.77
N THR A 379 -5.14 5.43 7.63
CA THR A 379 -4.34 4.18 7.57
C THR A 379 -3.16 4.33 6.64
N VAL A 380 -1.97 3.94 7.13
CA VAL A 380 -0.73 3.81 6.35
C VAL A 380 -0.24 2.37 6.47
N VAL A 381 0.06 1.73 5.34
CA VAL A 381 0.53 0.34 5.29
C VAL A 381 1.88 0.25 4.61
N GLY A 382 2.59 -0.87 4.78
CA GLY A 382 3.88 -1.08 4.12
C GLY A 382 4.99 -0.15 4.64
N VAL A 383 4.97 0.18 5.93
CA VAL A 383 6.01 1.01 6.57
C VAL A 383 7.18 0.11 7.01
N THR A 384 7.92 -0.45 6.06
CA THR A 384 8.85 -1.58 6.26
C THR A 384 9.94 -1.36 7.34
N GLU A 385 10.34 -0.12 7.60
CA GLU A 385 11.42 0.21 8.53
C GLU A 385 10.93 0.67 9.92
N LEU A 386 9.62 0.61 10.17
CA LEU A 386 9.05 1.06 11.43
C LEU A 386 9.50 0.10 12.56
N PRO A 387 10.24 0.57 13.58
CA PRO A 387 10.75 -0.32 14.63
C PRO A 387 9.66 -0.64 15.65
N ILE A 388 8.62 -1.40 15.26
CA ILE A 388 7.37 -1.62 16.01
C ILE A 388 7.64 -1.84 17.50
N ASN A 389 8.56 -2.75 17.82
CA ASN A 389 8.89 -3.19 19.18
C ASN A 389 9.43 -2.06 20.11
N THR A 390 9.74 -0.89 19.57
CA THR A 390 10.27 0.27 20.31
C THR A 390 9.30 1.45 20.37
N LEU A 391 8.11 1.32 19.76
CA LEU A 391 7.19 2.43 19.56
C LEU A 391 6.04 2.48 20.55
N ASP A 392 6.03 1.59 21.52
CA ASP A 392 4.94 1.53 22.47
C ASP A 392 4.83 2.81 23.32
N ASP A 393 3.61 3.36 23.43
CA ASP A 393 3.29 4.67 24.06
C ASP A 393 4.06 5.89 23.49
N VAL A 394 4.62 5.78 22.28
CA VAL A 394 5.36 6.89 21.64
C VAL A 394 4.42 7.87 20.94
N GLU A 395 4.69 9.17 21.10
CA GLU A 395 3.94 10.23 20.41
C GLU A 395 4.25 10.20 18.90
N MET A 396 3.19 10.17 18.09
CA MET A 396 3.30 10.13 16.64
C MET A 396 2.23 10.93 15.89
N ILE A 397 2.57 11.28 14.66
CA ILE A 397 1.65 11.87 13.67
C ILE A 397 1.57 10.93 12.49
N VAL A 398 0.36 10.58 12.07
CA VAL A 398 0.10 9.80 10.87
C VAL A 398 -0.57 10.70 9.84
N ASP A 399 0.15 11.01 8.76
CA ASP A 399 -0.36 11.67 7.57
C ASP A 399 -0.68 10.60 6.52
N ALA A 400 -1.89 10.07 6.59
CA ALA A 400 -2.34 9.00 5.69
C ALA A 400 -2.74 9.53 4.31
N HIS A 401 -2.72 10.84 4.08
CA HIS A 401 -2.84 11.39 2.72
C HIS A 401 -1.55 11.22 1.93
N GLN A 402 -0.40 11.42 2.59
CA GLN A 402 0.92 11.30 1.99
C GLN A 402 1.61 9.96 2.30
N GLY A 403 1.00 9.12 3.14
CA GLY A 403 1.60 7.86 3.60
C GLY A 403 2.81 8.09 4.51
N ARG A 404 2.81 9.15 5.34
CA ARG A 404 3.94 9.52 6.20
C ARG A 404 3.62 9.30 7.66
N VAL A 405 4.57 8.77 8.41
CA VAL A 405 4.47 8.57 9.86
C VAL A 405 5.64 9.28 10.52
N PHE A 406 5.36 10.16 11.48
CA PHE A 406 6.37 10.92 12.21
C PHE A 406 6.41 10.45 13.66
N ILE A 407 7.60 10.13 14.16
CA ILE A 407 7.82 9.63 15.52
C ILE A 407 8.56 10.70 16.33
N ASN A 408 8.11 10.95 17.56
CA ASN A 408 8.60 12.02 18.43
C ASN A 408 8.63 13.40 17.72
N PRO A 409 7.50 13.83 17.12
CA PRO A 409 7.47 15.02 16.29
C PRO A 409 7.77 16.31 17.11
N PRO A 410 8.61 17.22 16.59
CA PRO A 410 8.92 18.47 17.27
C PRO A 410 7.66 19.35 17.39
N ARG A 411 7.62 20.23 18.40
CA ARG A 411 6.46 21.09 18.70
C ARG A 411 5.95 21.90 17.51
N ARG A 412 6.86 22.36 16.64
CA ARG A 412 6.50 23.10 15.40
C ARG A 412 5.69 22.24 14.44
N LEU A 413 6.12 21.00 14.20
CA LEU A 413 5.45 20.05 13.31
C LEU A 413 4.07 19.69 13.86
N ARG A 414 3.97 19.44 15.18
CA ARG A 414 2.69 19.19 15.86
C ARG A 414 1.69 20.34 15.69
N SER A 415 2.15 21.57 15.91
CA SER A 415 1.28 22.75 15.79
C SER A 415 0.74 22.90 14.37
N ARG A 416 1.59 22.69 13.36
CA ARG A 416 1.21 22.73 11.95
C ARG A 416 0.21 21.62 11.58
N TYR A 417 0.43 20.38 12.00
CA TYR A 417 -0.51 19.29 11.72
C TYR A 417 -1.85 19.46 12.46
N LYS A 418 -1.86 20.04 13.66
CA LYS A 418 -3.10 20.44 14.35
C LYS A 418 -3.87 21.53 13.59
N GLU A 419 -3.18 22.49 12.96
CA GLU A 419 -3.83 23.49 12.09
C GLU A 419 -4.45 22.83 10.86
N ILE A 420 -3.73 21.90 10.22
CA ILE A 420 -4.25 21.15 9.08
C ILE A 420 -5.51 20.34 9.47
N GLN A 421 -5.47 19.64 10.61
CA GLN A 421 -6.62 18.88 11.11
C GLN A 421 -7.84 19.79 11.35
N LYS A 422 -7.63 20.97 11.96
CA LYS A 422 -8.70 21.97 12.16
C LYS A 422 -9.29 22.49 10.85
N GLU A 423 -8.46 22.70 9.84
CA GLU A 423 -8.93 23.10 8.50
C GLU A 423 -9.80 21.99 7.88
N GLU A 424 -9.41 20.73 8.01
CA GLU A 424 -10.20 19.59 7.50
C GLU A 424 -11.54 19.45 8.23
N GLU A 425 -11.55 19.62 9.55
CA GLU A 425 -12.78 19.67 10.34
C GLU A 425 -13.68 20.83 9.91
N GLN A 426 -13.11 22.01 9.61
CA GLN A 426 -13.88 23.15 9.14
C GLN A 426 -14.47 22.87 7.76
N ILE A 427 -13.70 22.31 6.84
CA ILE A 427 -14.21 21.87 5.52
C ILE A 427 -15.33 20.85 5.70
N ALA A 428 -15.17 19.87 6.60
CA ALA A 428 -16.21 18.88 6.89
C ALA A 428 -17.49 19.53 7.44
N LYS A 429 -17.38 20.52 8.34
CA LYS A 429 -18.51 21.32 8.85
C LYS A 429 -19.18 22.10 7.72
N ASP A 430 -18.41 22.76 6.87
CA ASP A 430 -18.92 23.52 5.73
C ASP A 430 -19.61 22.61 4.71
N LEU A 431 -19.14 21.37 4.55
CA LEU A 431 -19.75 20.37 3.66
C LEU A 431 -21.08 19.83 4.17
N LYS A 432 -21.36 19.85 5.49
CA LYS A 432 -22.64 19.39 6.06
C LYS A 432 -23.84 20.13 5.46
N GLN A 433 -23.70 21.40 5.08
CA GLN A 433 -24.78 22.15 4.44
C GLN A 433 -25.21 21.58 3.07
N TYR A 434 -24.37 20.72 2.46
CA TYR A 434 -24.67 20.06 1.19
C TYR A 434 -25.32 18.70 1.40
N GLU A 435 -25.44 18.17 2.61
CA GLU A 435 -25.95 16.82 2.90
C GLU A 435 -27.34 16.57 2.31
N THR A 436 -28.23 17.56 2.39
CA THR A 436 -29.61 17.52 1.90
C THR A 436 -29.82 18.18 0.54
N LYS A 437 -28.81 18.85 -0.02
CA LYS A 437 -28.92 19.53 -1.32
C LYS A 437 -28.86 18.53 -2.47
N ASP A 438 -29.58 18.83 -3.54
CA ASP A 438 -29.40 18.15 -4.82
C ASP A 438 -28.16 18.67 -5.55
N ALA A 439 -27.49 17.79 -6.30
CA ALA A 439 -26.35 18.18 -7.14
C ALA A 439 -26.87 18.77 -8.45
N ILE A 440 -27.18 20.06 -8.40
CA ILE A 440 -27.67 20.85 -9.53
C ILE A 440 -26.71 22.02 -9.74
N THR A 441 -26.30 22.25 -10.98
CA THR A 441 -25.45 23.40 -11.34
C THR A 441 -26.20 24.72 -11.15
N PRO A 442 -25.50 25.87 -11.03
CA PRO A 442 -26.15 27.18 -10.93
C PRO A 442 -27.17 27.49 -12.03
N ASP A 443 -26.99 26.88 -13.21
CA ASP A 443 -27.83 27.01 -14.41
C ASP A 443 -28.87 25.88 -14.57
N GLY A 444 -29.00 24.98 -13.60
CA GLY A 444 -30.12 24.03 -13.50
C GLY A 444 -29.88 22.62 -14.04
N VAL A 445 -28.65 22.25 -14.39
CA VAL A 445 -28.32 20.90 -14.87
C VAL A 445 -28.15 19.96 -13.67
N ALA A 446 -28.97 18.91 -13.61
CA ALA A 446 -28.96 17.94 -12.51
C ALA A 446 -28.02 16.76 -12.79
N VAL A 447 -27.19 16.41 -11.81
CA VAL A 447 -26.31 15.22 -11.83
C VAL A 447 -26.67 14.31 -10.66
N LYS A 448 -26.84 13.02 -10.93
CA LYS A 448 -27.15 12.04 -9.89
C LYS A 448 -25.85 11.57 -9.24
N LEU A 449 -25.76 11.72 -7.91
CA LEU A 449 -24.62 11.21 -7.14
C LEU A 449 -25.02 9.92 -6.43
N PHE A 450 -24.38 8.82 -6.84
CA PHE A 450 -24.54 7.50 -6.27
C PHE A 450 -23.34 7.13 -5.40
N VAL A 451 -23.53 6.13 -4.54
CA VAL A 451 -22.47 5.60 -3.69
C VAL A 451 -21.94 4.27 -4.25
N ASN A 452 -20.63 4.06 -4.15
CA ASN A 452 -20.00 2.76 -4.30
C ASN A 452 -20.00 2.09 -2.92
N THR A 453 -20.52 0.87 -2.84
CA THR A 453 -20.59 0.10 -1.60
C THR A 453 -19.86 -1.23 -1.75
N GLY A 454 -19.42 -1.78 -0.64
CA GLY A 454 -19.01 -3.19 -0.54
C GLY A 454 -19.24 -3.75 0.86
N LEU A 455 -19.28 -2.89 1.87
CA LEU A 455 -19.69 -3.22 3.23
C LEU A 455 -20.97 -2.48 3.63
N MET A 456 -21.64 -2.96 4.69
CA MET A 456 -22.87 -2.34 5.20
C MET A 456 -22.65 -0.90 5.70
N ILE A 457 -21.45 -0.55 6.17
CA ILE A 457 -21.17 0.81 6.62
C ILE A 457 -21.21 1.84 5.48
N ASP A 458 -20.85 1.44 4.26
CA ASP A 458 -20.92 2.32 3.08
C ASP A 458 -22.36 2.68 2.74
N VAL A 459 -23.29 1.74 2.96
CA VAL A 459 -24.73 1.91 2.76
C VAL A 459 -25.25 2.97 3.73
N VAL A 460 -24.98 2.80 5.02
CA VAL A 460 -25.46 3.71 6.07
C VAL A 460 -24.94 5.12 5.83
N ARG A 461 -23.63 5.27 5.56
CA ARG A 461 -23.00 6.56 5.27
C ARG A 461 -23.51 7.17 3.96
N GLY A 462 -23.74 6.37 2.94
CA GLY A 462 -24.31 6.80 1.66
C GLY A 462 -25.71 7.38 1.82
N VAL A 463 -26.57 6.72 2.61
CA VAL A 463 -27.91 7.20 2.92
C VAL A 463 -27.87 8.51 3.71
N GLN A 464 -27.05 8.59 4.76
CA GLN A 464 -26.86 9.82 5.56
C GLN A 464 -26.45 10.99 4.67
N ARG A 465 -25.50 10.78 3.76
CA ARG A 465 -24.97 11.83 2.85
C ARG A 465 -25.87 12.12 1.65
N GLY A 466 -27.09 11.60 1.62
CA GLY A 466 -28.08 11.90 0.59
C GLY A 466 -27.79 11.26 -0.78
N ALA A 467 -27.13 10.11 -0.83
CA ALA A 467 -26.92 9.37 -2.09
C ALA A 467 -28.25 9.05 -2.77
N LYS A 468 -28.29 9.17 -4.10
CA LYS A 468 -29.51 8.93 -4.90
C LYS A 468 -29.70 7.46 -5.31
N GLY A 469 -28.75 6.59 -4.96
CA GLY A 469 -28.75 5.16 -5.23
C GLY A 469 -27.35 4.59 -5.03
N VAL A 470 -27.20 3.29 -5.34
CA VAL A 470 -25.91 2.61 -5.39
C VAL A 470 -25.54 2.40 -6.85
N GLY A 471 -24.43 2.98 -7.30
CA GLY A 471 -23.98 2.86 -8.69
C GLY A 471 -22.96 1.74 -8.90
N LEU A 472 -22.42 1.21 -7.80
CA LEU A 472 -21.60 0.00 -7.80
C LEU A 472 -21.63 -0.64 -6.40
N TYR A 473 -22.27 -1.80 -6.27
CA TYR A 473 -22.04 -2.71 -5.16
C TYR A 473 -21.00 -3.76 -5.60
N ARG A 474 -19.88 -3.80 -4.86
CA ARG A 474 -18.77 -4.74 -5.03
C ARG A 474 -19.09 -6.04 -4.32
N SER A 475 -19.42 -7.08 -5.07
CA SER A 475 -19.83 -8.38 -4.52
C SER A 475 -18.67 -9.24 -4.03
N GLU A 476 -17.43 -8.86 -4.30
CA GLU A 476 -16.23 -9.64 -3.97
C GLU A 476 -15.92 -9.64 -2.47
N ILE A 477 -16.26 -8.57 -1.74
CA ILE A 477 -15.86 -8.42 -0.33
C ILE A 477 -16.39 -9.57 0.53
N PRO A 478 -17.68 -9.94 0.48
CA PRO A 478 -18.16 -11.11 1.22
C PRO A 478 -17.52 -12.45 0.83
N PHE A 479 -17.01 -12.59 -0.40
CA PHE A 479 -16.32 -13.80 -0.85
C PHE A 479 -14.92 -13.86 -0.25
N MET A 480 -14.19 -12.74 -0.21
CA MET A 480 -12.86 -12.66 0.37
C MET A 480 -12.84 -12.80 1.90
N LEU A 481 -13.92 -12.43 2.59
CA LEU A 481 -14.01 -12.47 4.06
C LEU A 481 -14.38 -13.86 4.63
N ARG A 482 -14.44 -14.90 3.80
CA ARG A 482 -14.89 -16.24 4.21
C ARG A 482 -13.83 -17.29 3.85
N ASP A 483 -13.92 -18.45 4.48
CA ASP A 483 -13.05 -19.61 4.19
C ASP A 483 -13.65 -20.56 3.15
N ARG A 484 -14.75 -20.16 2.49
CA ARG A 484 -15.40 -20.90 1.40
C ARG A 484 -16.26 -19.97 0.55
N PHE A 485 -16.60 -20.43 -0.66
CA PHE A 485 -17.62 -19.76 -1.47
C PHE A 485 -18.96 -19.65 -0.72
N PRO A 486 -19.55 -18.45 -0.61
CA PRO A 486 -20.81 -18.27 0.09
C PRO A 486 -21.97 -18.92 -0.68
N GLY A 487 -22.85 -19.61 0.02
CA GLY A 487 -24.03 -20.23 -0.58
C GLY A 487 -25.09 -19.23 -1.05
N GLU A 488 -26.04 -19.67 -1.88
CA GLU A 488 -27.11 -18.83 -2.43
C GLU A 488 -27.87 -18.06 -1.32
N GLU A 489 -28.25 -18.74 -0.24
CA GLU A 489 -29.02 -18.15 0.86
C GLU A 489 -28.21 -17.13 1.68
N GLU A 490 -26.91 -17.39 1.88
CA GLU A 490 -26.01 -16.46 2.57
C GLU A 490 -25.84 -15.18 1.75
N GLN A 491 -25.63 -15.33 0.43
CA GLN A 491 -25.57 -14.22 -0.52
C GLN A 491 -26.91 -13.45 -0.55
N ARG A 492 -28.05 -14.16 -0.57
CA ARG A 492 -29.39 -13.55 -0.56
C ARG A 492 -29.57 -12.63 0.65
N ALA A 493 -29.18 -13.08 1.85
CA ALA A 493 -29.28 -12.30 3.06
C ALA A 493 -28.47 -10.99 2.97
N ILE A 494 -27.22 -11.08 2.49
CA ILE A 494 -26.34 -9.92 2.31
C ILE A 494 -26.93 -8.95 1.27
N TYR A 495 -27.31 -9.44 0.09
CA TYR A 495 -27.86 -8.61 -0.98
C TYR A 495 -29.19 -7.97 -0.59
N ARG A 496 -30.02 -8.68 0.19
CA ARG A 496 -31.30 -8.15 0.70
C ARG A 496 -31.08 -6.94 1.59
N GLN A 497 -30.07 -6.97 2.44
CA GLN A 497 -29.73 -5.82 3.29
C GLN A 497 -29.36 -4.60 2.44
N GLN A 498 -28.52 -4.77 1.41
CA GLN A 498 -28.12 -3.71 0.49
C GLN A 498 -29.34 -3.10 -0.24
N LEU A 499 -30.21 -3.94 -0.80
CA LEU A 499 -31.39 -3.51 -1.56
C LEU A 499 -32.42 -2.79 -0.68
N SER A 500 -32.64 -3.27 0.55
CA SER A 500 -33.68 -2.74 1.44
C SER A 500 -33.35 -1.34 1.98
N HIS A 501 -32.06 -1.05 2.25
CA HIS A 501 -31.64 0.28 2.74
C HIS A 501 -31.79 1.38 1.68
N PHE A 502 -31.74 0.99 0.40
CA PHE A 502 -32.00 1.86 -0.74
C PHE A 502 -33.37 1.60 -1.36
N ALA A 503 -34.37 1.23 -0.54
CA ALA A 503 -35.74 1.07 -1.02
C ALA A 503 -36.19 2.30 -1.84
N ASN A 504 -36.75 2.06 -3.02
CA ASN A 504 -37.14 3.08 -4.02
C ASN A 504 -36.00 3.78 -4.78
N LYS A 505 -34.74 3.39 -4.57
CA LYS A 505 -33.57 3.90 -5.31
C LYS A 505 -32.86 2.74 -6.00
N PRO A 506 -32.30 2.95 -7.20
CA PRO A 506 -31.61 1.88 -7.93
C PRO A 506 -30.36 1.41 -7.19
N VAL A 507 -30.13 0.11 -7.22
CA VAL A 507 -28.93 -0.54 -6.68
C VAL A 507 -28.31 -1.39 -7.78
N VAL A 508 -27.16 -0.92 -8.27
CA VAL A 508 -26.37 -1.60 -9.30
C VAL A 508 -25.42 -2.57 -8.62
N MET A 509 -25.74 -3.87 -8.68
CA MET A 509 -24.90 -4.95 -8.16
C MET A 509 -24.01 -5.50 -9.26
N ARG A 510 -22.70 -5.48 -9.03
CA ARG A 510 -21.75 -6.12 -9.94
C ARG A 510 -21.65 -7.59 -9.62
N THR A 511 -21.68 -8.45 -10.64
CA THR A 511 -21.33 -9.87 -10.45
C THR A 511 -19.87 -9.99 -10.01
N LEU A 512 -19.50 -11.18 -9.54
CA LEU A 512 -18.18 -11.42 -8.95
C LEU A 512 -17.06 -11.04 -9.92
N ASP A 513 -16.26 -10.03 -9.57
CA ASP A 513 -15.01 -9.71 -10.27
C ASP A 513 -13.82 -10.08 -9.41
N ILE A 514 -13.37 -11.33 -9.53
CA ILE A 514 -12.18 -11.82 -8.85
C ILE A 514 -11.09 -12.18 -9.85
N GLY A 515 -9.83 -12.15 -9.41
CA GLY A 515 -8.63 -12.51 -10.16
C GLY A 515 -7.48 -12.69 -9.19
N ALA A 516 -6.28 -13.01 -9.68
CA ALA A 516 -5.10 -13.25 -8.84
C ALA A 516 -4.64 -12.06 -7.95
N ASP A 517 -5.21 -10.85 -8.13
CA ASP A 517 -4.95 -9.67 -7.29
C ASP A 517 -5.84 -9.60 -6.04
N LYS A 518 -6.78 -10.54 -5.90
CA LYS A 518 -7.78 -10.61 -4.83
C LYS A 518 -7.77 -12.01 -4.23
N ASP A 519 -7.03 -12.18 -3.14
CA ASP A 519 -6.84 -13.48 -2.50
C ASP A 519 -8.16 -14.03 -1.95
N LEU A 520 -8.53 -15.24 -2.40
CA LEU A 520 -9.48 -16.11 -1.73
C LEU A 520 -8.70 -17.15 -0.93
N PRO A 521 -8.80 -17.19 0.42
CA PRO A 521 -8.08 -18.16 1.24
C PRO A 521 -8.32 -19.62 0.85
N TYR A 522 -9.44 -19.90 0.20
CA TYR A 522 -9.93 -21.22 -0.16
C TYR A 522 -9.84 -21.54 -1.65
N PHE A 523 -9.37 -20.60 -2.48
CA PHE A 523 -9.29 -20.77 -3.93
C PHE A 523 -8.16 -19.91 -4.51
N SER A 524 -6.96 -20.48 -4.59
CA SER A 524 -5.78 -19.80 -5.11
C SER A 524 -5.83 -19.70 -6.64
N ILE A 525 -5.58 -18.50 -7.16
CA ILE A 525 -5.43 -18.24 -8.59
C ILE A 525 -4.00 -17.76 -8.82
N GLU A 526 -3.19 -18.55 -9.51
CA GLU A 526 -1.80 -18.19 -9.83
C GLU A 526 -1.69 -17.75 -11.30
N GLU A 527 -1.30 -16.49 -11.51
CA GLU A 527 -1.06 -15.93 -12.85
C GLU A 527 0.10 -14.94 -12.84
N GLU A 528 0.91 -14.93 -13.91
CA GLU A 528 1.97 -13.93 -14.07
C GLU A 528 1.43 -12.50 -14.14
N ASN A 529 0.25 -12.32 -14.75
CA ASN A 529 -0.41 -11.03 -14.88
C ASN A 529 -1.92 -11.13 -14.64
N SER A 530 -2.28 -11.04 -13.35
CA SER A 530 -3.66 -11.00 -12.89
C SER A 530 -4.55 -10.02 -13.67
N ALA A 531 -4.02 -8.83 -13.99
CA ALA A 531 -4.82 -7.80 -14.66
C ALA A 531 -5.23 -8.20 -16.07
N LEU A 532 -4.48 -9.06 -16.77
CA LEU A 532 -4.81 -9.50 -18.13
C LEU A 532 -5.41 -10.90 -18.20
N GLY A 533 -5.46 -11.63 -17.08
CA GLY A 533 -5.75 -13.05 -17.03
C GLY A 533 -7.20 -13.42 -16.74
N TRP A 534 -7.36 -14.49 -15.96
CA TRP A 534 -8.59 -15.18 -15.63
C TRP A 534 -9.33 -14.46 -14.50
N ARG A 535 -10.10 -13.43 -14.90
CA ARG A 535 -10.82 -12.58 -13.96
C ARG A 535 -12.18 -12.11 -14.46
N GLY A 536 -13.00 -11.60 -13.53
CA GLY A 536 -14.28 -10.99 -13.88
C GLY A 536 -15.26 -11.98 -14.50
N ILE A 537 -15.95 -11.55 -15.56
CA ILE A 537 -16.91 -12.41 -16.26
C ILE A 537 -16.31 -13.72 -16.77
N ARG A 538 -15.02 -13.73 -17.15
CA ARG A 538 -14.34 -14.94 -17.65
C ARG A 538 -14.32 -16.05 -16.62
N PHE A 539 -13.99 -15.71 -15.37
CA PHE A 539 -14.03 -16.65 -14.25
C PHE A 539 -15.44 -17.18 -14.04
N THR A 540 -16.44 -16.29 -14.05
CA THR A 540 -17.82 -16.69 -13.78
C THR A 540 -18.48 -17.46 -14.91
N LEU A 541 -18.06 -17.27 -16.17
CA LEU A 541 -18.54 -18.06 -17.31
C LEU A 541 -17.89 -19.45 -17.36
N ASP A 542 -16.63 -19.57 -16.93
CA ASP A 542 -15.97 -20.87 -16.77
C ASP A 542 -16.55 -21.68 -15.59
N HIS A 543 -17.06 -20.99 -14.57
CA HIS A 543 -17.76 -21.55 -13.41
C HIS A 543 -19.24 -21.12 -13.35
N PRO A 544 -20.10 -21.61 -14.27
CA PRO A 544 -21.50 -21.17 -14.37
C PRO A 544 -22.30 -21.46 -13.09
N GLU A 545 -21.91 -22.45 -12.28
CA GLU A 545 -22.51 -22.72 -10.97
C GLU A 545 -22.35 -21.55 -9.98
N ILE A 546 -21.19 -20.88 -10.00
CA ILE A 546 -20.93 -19.70 -9.14
C ILE A 546 -21.74 -18.51 -9.65
N PHE A 547 -21.72 -18.29 -10.97
CA PHE A 547 -22.51 -17.22 -11.60
C PHE A 547 -24.00 -17.38 -11.30
N SER A 548 -24.55 -18.57 -11.54
CA SER A 548 -25.96 -18.84 -11.33
C SER A 548 -26.39 -18.76 -9.87
N SER A 549 -25.59 -19.30 -8.94
CA SER A 549 -25.84 -19.14 -7.50
C SER A 549 -25.93 -17.66 -7.11
N GLN A 550 -25.02 -16.84 -7.63
CA GLN A 550 -25.01 -15.40 -7.37
C GLN A 550 -26.23 -14.69 -7.98
N ILE A 551 -26.55 -14.94 -9.25
CA ILE A 551 -27.71 -14.34 -9.93
C ILE A 551 -29.01 -14.71 -9.23
N ARG A 552 -29.19 -15.99 -8.89
CA ARG A 552 -30.37 -16.48 -8.15
C ARG A 552 -30.50 -15.78 -6.80
N ALA A 553 -29.40 -15.65 -6.05
CA ALA A 553 -29.38 -14.92 -4.78
C ALA A 553 -29.78 -13.44 -4.95
N MET A 554 -29.27 -12.75 -5.97
CA MET A 554 -29.64 -11.36 -6.28
C MET A 554 -31.13 -11.23 -6.61
N LEU A 555 -31.66 -12.12 -7.46
CA LEU A 555 -33.07 -12.16 -7.85
C LEU A 555 -33.98 -12.38 -6.64
N LYS A 556 -33.69 -13.40 -5.81
CA LYS A 556 -34.45 -13.69 -4.59
C LYS A 556 -34.40 -12.52 -3.60
N ALA A 557 -33.24 -11.89 -3.44
CA ALA A 557 -33.08 -10.72 -2.59
C ALA A 557 -33.90 -9.50 -3.06
N SER A 558 -34.17 -9.39 -4.37
CA SER A 558 -34.90 -8.27 -4.96
C SER A 558 -36.43 -8.36 -4.83
N ILE A 559 -36.98 -9.50 -4.42
CA ILE A 559 -38.42 -9.76 -4.34
C ILE A 559 -39.12 -8.68 -3.50
N GLY A 560 -40.07 -7.96 -4.10
CA GLY A 560 -40.83 -6.89 -3.44
C GLY A 560 -40.14 -5.51 -3.36
N LEU A 561 -38.91 -5.37 -3.86
CA LEU A 561 -38.20 -4.08 -3.89
C LEU A 561 -38.05 -3.50 -5.31
N ASN A 562 -37.95 -4.35 -6.35
CA ASN A 562 -37.89 -3.98 -7.76
C ASN A 562 -36.84 -2.89 -8.11
N ASN A 563 -35.75 -2.82 -7.35
CA ASN A 563 -34.71 -1.79 -7.48
C ASN A 563 -33.31 -2.34 -7.84
N LEU A 564 -33.22 -3.64 -8.15
CA LEU A 564 -32.00 -4.31 -8.56
C LEU A 564 -31.66 -4.01 -10.02
N HIS A 565 -30.43 -3.59 -10.28
CA HIS A 565 -29.77 -3.66 -11.59
C HIS A 565 -28.53 -4.55 -11.48
N ILE A 566 -28.22 -5.31 -12.53
CA ILE A 566 -27.07 -6.22 -12.56
C ILE A 566 -26.03 -5.67 -13.54
N LEU A 567 -24.76 -5.70 -13.13
CA LEU A 567 -23.63 -5.17 -13.89
C LEU A 567 -22.57 -6.27 -14.11
N LEU A 568 -22.22 -6.51 -15.36
CA LEU A 568 -21.22 -7.52 -15.75
C LEU A 568 -19.82 -6.89 -15.86
N PRO A 569 -18.81 -7.36 -15.10
CA PRO A 569 -17.43 -6.88 -15.16
C PRO A 569 -16.59 -7.56 -16.24
N MET A 570 -15.50 -6.92 -16.64
CA MET A 570 -14.43 -7.41 -17.52
C MET A 570 -14.92 -7.91 -18.88
N VAL A 571 -16.03 -7.37 -19.37
CA VAL A 571 -16.58 -7.71 -20.68
C VAL A 571 -15.64 -7.21 -21.77
N THR A 572 -15.31 -8.11 -22.70
CA THR A 572 -14.41 -7.84 -23.82
C THR A 572 -15.07 -8.06 -25.17
N SER A 573 -16.01 -9.00 -25.26
CA SER A 573 -16.72 -9.37 -26.49
C SER A 573 -18.22 -9.46 -26.29
N VAL A 574 -18.95 -9.39 -27.41
CA VAL A 574 -20.41 -9.55 -27.46
C VAL A 574 -20.85 -10.95 -27.01
N SER A 575 -20.09 -11.98 -27.37
CA SER A 575 -20.41 -13.38 -27.03
C SER A 575 -20.46 -13.64 -25.52
N GLU A 576 -19.58 -13.00 -24.74
CA GLU A 576 -19.58 -13.11 -23.27
C GLU A 576 -20.89 -12.56 -22.68
N VAL A 577 -21.43 -11.49 -23.28
CA VAL A 577 -22.70 -10.88 -22.85
C VAL A 577 -23.89 -11.76 -23.23
N GLU A 578 -23.90 -12.31 -24.45
CA GLU A 578 -24.95 -13.23 -24.90
C GLU A 578 -25.05 -14.47 -23.99
N GLU A 579 -23.91 -15.06 -23.62
CA GLU A 579 -23.84 -16.21 -22.73
C GLU A 579 -24.33 -15.86 -21.31
N ALA A 580 -23.88 -14.73 -20.75
CA ALA A 580 -24.34 -14.28 -19.44
C ALA A 580 -25.85 -13.96 -19.42
N LEU A 581 -26.39 -13.36 -20.49
CA LEU A 581 -27.81 -13.11 -20.63
C LEU A 581 -28.62 -14.40 -20.73
N TYR A 582 -28.10 -15.42 -21.40
CA TYR A 582 -28.74 -16.75 -21.46
C TYR A 582 -28.83 -17.39 -20.08
N LEU A 583 -27.73 -17.40 -19.31
CA LEU A 583 -27.72 -17.94 -17.95
C LEU A 583 -28.67 -17.17 -17.03
N LEU A 584 -28.68 -15.83 -17.14
CA LEU A 584 -29.56 -14.97 -16.35
C LEU A 584 -31.04 -15.21 -16.65
N GLU A 585 -31.41 -15.35 -17.93
CA GLU A 585 -32.79 -15.64 -18.33
C GLU A 585 -33.25 -17.00 -17.78
N ARG A 586 -32.39 -18.02 -17.90
CA ARG A 586 -32.65 -19.36 -17.36
C ARG A 586 -32.91 -19.31 -15.85
N ASP A 587 -32.04 -18.62 -15.12
CA ASP A 587 -32.14 -18.52 -13.65
C ASP A 587 -33.32 -17.63 -13.20
N TRP A 588 -33.66 -16.59 -13.98
CA TRP A 588 -34.83 -15.75 -13.73
C TRP A 588 -36.13 -16.57 -13.81
N VAL A 589 -36.31 -17.39 -14.84
CA VAL A 589 -37.46 -18.28 -14.97
C VAL A 589 -37.50 -19.29 -13.82
N ALA A 590 -36.38 -19.95 -13.53
CA ALA A 590 -36.30 -20.96 -12.46
C ALA A 590 -36.67 -20.39 -11.08
N VAL A 591 -36.12 -19.24 -10.71
CA VAL A 591 -36.40 -18.61 -9.41
C VAL A 591 -37.86 -18.17 -9.29
N GLN A 592 -38.48 -17.70 -10.38
CA GLN A 592 -39.90 -17.36 -10.36
C GLN A 592 -40.81 -18.56 -10.11
N GLU A 593 -40.47 -19.72 -10.69
CA GLU A 593 -41.20 -20.97 -10.49
C GLU A 593 -41.01 -21.51 -9.07
N GLU A 594 -39.78 -21.52 -8.57
CA GLU A 594 -39.43 -21.97 -7.22
C GLU A 594 -40.08 -21.13 -6.12
N GLU A 595 -39.99 -19.79 -6.21
CA GLU A 595 -40.51 -18.88 -5.19
C GLU A 595 -42.01 -18.60 -5.37
N GLN A 596 -42.62 -19.07 -6.46
CA GLN A 596 -44.02 -18.83 -6.82
C GLN A 596 -44.41 -17.34 -6.84
N VAL A 597 -43.46 -16.47 -7.22
CA VAL A 597 -43.63 -15.02 -7.27
C VAL A 597 -43.19 -14.48 -8.62
N LYS A 598 -43.93 -13.48 -9.13
CA LYS A 598 -43.51 -12.75 -10.33
C LYS A 598 -42.40 -11.76 -9.99
N ILE A 599 -41.21 -11.99 -10.51
CA ILE A 599 -40.04 -11.12 -10.31
C ILE A 599 -39.89 -10.22 -11.54
N THR A 600 -39.80 -8.91 -11.34
CA THR A 600 -39.51 -7.97 -12.44
C THR A 600 -38.09 -8.22 -12.92
N LYS A 601 -37.90 -8.43 -14.23
CA LYS A 601 -36.56 -8.62 -14.79
C LYS A 601 -35.70 -7.39 -14.49
N PRO A 602 -34.53 -7.55 -13.82
CA PRO A 602 -33.65 -6.44 -13.50
C PRO A 602 -33.04 -5.87 -14.79
N LYS A 603 -32.66 -4.58 -14.76
CA LYS A 603 -31.89 -4.00 -15.86
C LYS A 603 -30.48 -4.57 -15.85
N ILE A 604 -29.97 -4.91 -17.03
CA ILE A 604 -28.65 -5.51 -17.20
C ILE A 604 -27.73 -4.51 -17.88
N GLY A 605 -26.54 -4.30 -17.34
CA GLY A 605 -25.51 -3.45 -17.92
C GLY A 605 -24.16 -4.13 -17.96
N ILE A 606 -23.23 -3.53 -18.70
CA ILE A 606 -21.81 -3.92 -18.68
C ILE A 606 -20.95 -2.83 -18.08
N MET A 607 -19.88 -3.24 -17.41
CA MET A 607 -18.82 -2.36 -16.99
C MET A 607 -17.90 -2.08 -18.17
N VAL A 608 -17.78 -0.82 -18.57
CA VAL A 608 -16.86 -0.38 -19.62
C VAL A 608 -15.50 -0.14 -18.98
N GLU A 609 -14.70 -1.20 -18.94
CA GLU A 609 -13.34 -1.19 -18.42
C GLU A 609 -12.29 -1.69 -19.40
N VAL A 610 -12.67 -2.53 -20.37
CA VAL A 610 -11.75 -3.01 -21.40
C VAL A 610 -11.85 -2.14 -22.66
N PRO A 611 -10.73 -1.65 -23.24
CA PRO A 611 -10.77 -0.75 -24.39
C PRO A 611 -11.47 -1.31 -25.64
N SER A 612 -11.56 -2.63 -25.81
CA SER A 612 -12.28 -3.25 -26.93
C SER A 612 -13.75 -2.83 -26.99
N VAL A 613 -14.38 -2.63 -25.83
CA VAL A 613 -15.79 -2.23 -25.71
C VAL A 613 -16.05 -0.89 -26.38
N LEU A 614 -15.10 0.06 -26.32
CA LEU A 614 -15.19 1.37 -26.96
C LEU A 614 -15.35 1.28 -28.49
N LEU A 615 -14.96 0.16 -29.09
CA LEU A 615 -15.00 -0.08 -30.53
C LEU A 615 -16.26 -0.82 -30.99
N GLN A 616 -17.06 -1.36 -30.07
CA GLN A 616 -18.26 -2.17 -30.36
C GLN A 616 -19.51 -1.72 -29.58
N ILE A 617 -19.59 -0.42 -29.25
CA ILE A 617 -20.70 0.13 -28.45
C ILE A 617 -22.07 -0.08 -29.12
N GLU A 618 -22.12 -0.07 -30.45
CA GLU A 618 -23.34 -0.31 -31.22
C GLU A 618 -23.91 -1.69 -30.92
N GLU A 619 -23.10 -2.73 -31.04
CA GLU A 619 -23.49 -4.12 -30.82
C GLU A 619 -23.86 -4.36 -29.35
N PHE A 620 -23.07 -3.82 -28.41
CA PHE A 620 -23.42 -3.93 -27.00
C PHE A 620 -24.72 -3.21 -26.66
N ALA A 621 -25.01 -2.05 -27.29
CA ALA A 621 -26.22 -1.30 -27.03
C ALA A 621 -27.49 -2.08 -27.42
N GLU A 622 -27.43 -3.05 -28.33
CA GLU A 622 -28.59 -3.90 -28.64
C GLU A 622 -28.89 -4.89 -27.51
N LEU A 623 -27.86 -5.32 -26.76
CA LEU A 623 -27.97 -6.37 -25.76
C LEU A 623 -28.21 -5.86 -24.33
N VAL A 624 -27.69 -4.68 -23.98
CA VAL A 624 -27.71 -4.19 -22.59
C VAL A 624 -28.53 -2.92 -22.38
N ASP A 625 -29.03 -2.73 -21.17
CA ASP A 625 -29.89 -1.59 -20.79
C ASP A 625 -29.09 -0.33 -20.46
N PHE A 626 -27.85 -0.47 -19.96
CA PHE A 626 -27.00 0.66 -19.55
C PHE A 626 -25.51 0.30 -19.54
N PHE A 627 -24.67 1.33 -19.50
CA PHE A 627 -23.22 1.22 -19.37
C PHE A 627 -22.74 1.87 -18.07
N SER A 628 -21.75 1.27 -17.41
CA SER A 628 -21.07 1.89 -16.28
C SER A 628 -19.56 1.84 -16.48
N VAL A 629 -18.89 2.99 -16.55
CA VAL A 629 -17.44 3.04 -16.75
C VAL A 629 -16.73 2.65 -15.45
N GLY A 630 -15.86 1.66 -15.51
CA GLY A 630 -14.86 1.37 -14.46
C GLY A 630 -13.62 2.22 -14.72
N SER A 631 -13.57 3.46 -14.20
CA SER A 631 -12.52 4.43 -14.57
C SER A 631 -11.12 3.93 -14.26
N ASN A 632 -11.03 3.12 -13.22
CA ASN A 632 -9.82 2.58 -12.66
C ASN A 632 -9.13 1.63 -13.65
N ASP A 633 -9.84 0.59 -14.06
CA ASP A 633 -9.30 -0.46 -14.93
C ASP A 633 -9.24 0.02 -16.38
N LEU A 634 -10.19 0.86 -16.83
CA LEU A 634 -10.13 1.52 -18.14
C LEU A 634 -8.86 2.36 -18.32
N THR A 635 -8.50 3.15 -17.30
CA THR A 635 -7.27 3.96 -17.35
C THR A 635 -6.03 3.08 -17.40
N GLN A 636 -6.01 2.01 -16.60
CA GLN A 636 -4.93 1.04 -16.56
C GLN A 636 -4.71 0.37 -17.93
N TYR A 637 -5.76 -0.13 -18.59
CA TYR A 637 -5.61 -0.77 -19.90
C TYR A 637 -5.36 0.22 -21.05
N LEU A 638 -5.94 1.42 -21.01
CA LEU A 638 -5.66 2.44 -22.03
C LEU A 638 -4.21 2.93 -22.00
N LEU A 639 -3.60 2.97 -20.81
CA LEU A 639 -2.23 3.44 -20.61
C LEU A 639 -1.21 2.31 -20.45
N ALA A 640 -1.66 1.05 -20.43
CA ALA A 640 -0.87 -0.13 -20.14
C ALA A 640 -0.02 0.03 -18.85
N VAL A 641 -0.65 0.50 -17.78
CA VAL A 641 0.02 0.78 -16.49
C VAL A 641 -0.71 0.11 -15.33
N ASP A 642 0.02 -0.71 -14.59
CA ASP A 642 -0.49 -1.27 -13.33
C ASP A 642 -0.40 -0.22 -12.22
N ARG A 643 -1.55 0.19 -11.68
CA ARG A 643 -1.62 1.17 -10.59
C ARG A 643 -1.08 0.64 -9.26
N ASN A 644 -1.05 -0.68 -9.07
CA ASN A 644 -0.54 -1.31 -7.85
C ASN A 644 0.99 -1.45 -7.89
N ASN A 645 1.62 -1.30 -9.07
CA ASN A 645 3.06 -1.39 -9.23
C ASN A 645 3.75 -0.03 -8.93
N PRO A 646 4.49 0.12 -7.81
CA PRO A 646 5.05 1.40 -7.39
C PRO A 646 6.08 1.97 -8.38
N ARG A 647 6.66 1.14 -9.25
CA ARG A 647 7.66 1.57 -10.25
C ARG A 647 7.04 2.38 -11.40
N VAL A 648 5.76 2.15 -11.69
CA VAL A 648 5.06 2.75 -12.85
C VAL A 648 3.77 3.49 -12.49
N ALA A 649 3.31 3.38 -11.23
CA ALA A 649 2.08 4.03 -10.76
C ALA A 649 2.05 5.55 -10.96
N ASN A 650 3.20 6.23 -11.09
CA ASN A 650 3.27 7.66 -11.39
C ASN A 650 2.80 8.03 -12.82
N VAL A 651 2.78 7.06 -13.76
CA VAL A 651 2.27 7.25 -15.13
C VAL A 651 0.74 7.22 -15.16
N TYR A 652 0.12 6.53 -14.19
CA TYR A 652 -1.32 6.43 -14.08
C TYR A 652 -1.95 7.81 -13.82
N SER A 653 -2.84 8.25 -14.72
CA SER A 653 -3.51 9.53 -14.58
C SER A 653 -4.90 9.55 -15.22
N HIS A 654 -5.92 9.82 -14.40
CA HIS A 654 -7.29 10.04 -14.89
C HIS A 654 -7.43 11.34 -15.72
N PHE A 655 -6.45 12.26 -15.66
CA PHE A 655 -6.41 13.47 -16.50
C PHE A 655 -5.64 13.25 -17.81
N HIS A 656 -5.23 12.02 -18.11
CA HIS A 656 -4.53 11.72 -19.35
C HIS A 656 -5.41 12.05 -20.57
N PRO A 657 -4.93 12.82 -21.56
CA PRO A 657 -5.74 13.22 -22.71
C PRO A 657 -6.36 12.04 -23.47
N ALA A 658 -5.67 10.90 -23.56
CA ALA A 658 -6.23 9.68 -24.16
C ALA A 658 -7.46 9.16 -23.41
N VAL A 659 -7.44 9.17 -22.07
CA VAL A 659 -8.56 8.76 -21.22
C VAL A 659 -9.72 9.73 -21.39
N LEU A 660 -9.46 11.04 -21.31
CA LEU A 660 -10.51 12.06 -21.48
C LEU A 660 -11.18 11.99 -22.86
N ARG A 661 -10.39 11.74 -23.93
CA ARG A 661 -10.91 11.55 -25.29
C ARG A 661 -11.72 10.26 -25.43
N ALA A 662 -11.25 9.16 -24.83
CA ALA A 662 -11.97 7.90 -24.82
C ALA A 662 -13.34 8.03 -24.13
N LEU A 663 -13.38 8.65 -22.95
CA LEU A 663 -14.62 8.90 -22.21
C LEU A 663 -15.58 9.83 -22.98
N THR A 664 -15.05 10.90 -23.57
CA THR A 664 -15.85 11.83 -24.37
C THR A 664 -16.47 11.13 -25.59
N ARG A 665 -15.72 10.26 -26.26
CA ARG A 665 -16.22 9.44 -27.37
C ARG A 665 -17.29 8.46 -26.88
N LEU A 666 -17.02 7.76 -25.79
CA LEU A 666 -17.94 6.78 -25.21
C LEU A 666 -19.30 7.40 -24.88
N VAL A 667 -19.33 8.54 -24.18
CA VAL A 667 -20.60 9.21 -23.84
C VAL A 667 -21.38 9.59 -25.09
N LYS A 668 -20.71 10.10 -26.13
CA LYS A 668 -21.35 10.45 -27.40
C LYS A 668 -21.97 9.23 -28.09
N GLU A 669 -21.25 8.12 -28.15
CA GLU A 669 -21.77 6.88 -28.74
C GLU A 669 -22.93 6.31 -27.92
N CYS A 670 -22.84 6.23 -26.59
CA CYS A 670 -23.96 5.75 -25.76
C CYS A 670 -25.21 6.62 -25.91
N HIS A 671 -25.06 7.94 -25.97
CA HIS A 671 -26.18 8.87 -26.21
C HIS A 671 -26.81 8.70 -27.60
N LYS A 672 -26.03 8.38 -28.65
CA LYS A 672 -26.55 8.07 -29.99
C LYS A 672 -27.56 6.91 -29.96
N TYR A 673 -27.32 5.91 -29.11
CA TYR A 673 -28.21 4.75 -28.94
C TYR A 673 -29.22 4.91 -27.78
N ASN A 674 -29.36 6.11 -27.19
CA ASN A 674 -30.22 6.39 -26.03
C ASN A 674 -29.94 5.49 -24.81
N LYS A 675 -28.70 5.05 -24.63
CA LYS A 675 -28.31 4.20 -23.50
C LYS A 675 -27.79 5.07 -22.34
N PRO A 676 -28.34 4.91 -21.12
CA PRO A 676 -27.81 5.55 -19.93
C PRO A 676 -26.35 5.14 -19.70
N ILE A 677 -25.52 6.12 -19.34
CA ILE A 677 -24.12 5.89 -18.99
C ILE A 677 -23.80 6.52 -17.64
N SER A 678 -23.17 5.73 -16.76
CA SER A 678 -22.61 6.17 -15.50
C SER A 678 -21.10 5.97 -15.47
N ILE A 679 -20.43 6.56 -14.50
CA ILE A 679 -19.02 6.29 -14.20
C ILE A 679 -18.83 6.02 -12.72
N CYS A 680 -18.05 4.98 -12.44
CA CYS A 680 -17.63 4.59 -11.11
C CYS A 680 -16.10 4.54 -11.04
N GLY A 681 -15.56 4.54 -9.82
CA GLY A 681 -14.13 4.59 -9.57
C GLY A 681 -13.68 5.92 -8.98
N GLU A 682 -12.37 6.11 -8.88
CA GLU A 682 -11.80 7.28 -8.19
C GLU A 682 -12.05 8.58 -8.95
N MET A 683 -12.10 8.53 -10.28
CA MET A 683 -12.35 9.68 -11.13
C MET A 683 -13.74 10.29 -10.89
N ALA A 684 -14.74 9.49 -10.53
CA ALA A 684 -16.07 10.00 -10.18
C ALA A 684 -16.10 10.72 -8.83
N GLY A 685 -15.17 10.38 -7.93
CA GLY A 685 -15.07 10.95 -6.58
C GLY A 685 -14.11 12.13 -6.44
N ASP A 686 -13.35 12.46 -7.48
CA ASP A 686 -12.48 13.64 -7.49
C ASP A 686 -13.26 14.88 -7.99
N PRO A 687 -13.39 15.96 -7.18
CA PRO A 687 -14.15 17.15 -7.58
C PRO A 687 -13.69 17.78 -8.88
N LEU A 688 -12.38 17.75 -9.19
CA LEU A 688 -11.84 18.31 -10.42
C LEU A 688 -12.32 17.53 -11.64
N SER A 689 -12.12 16.20 -11.67
CA SER A 689 -12.59 15.37 -12.78
C SER A 689 -14.12 15.29 -12.86
N ALA A 690 -14.85 15.38 -11.75
CA ALA A 690 -16.31 15.38 -11.75
C ALA A 690 -16.91 16.51 -12.60
N ILE A 691 -16.29 17.70 -12.62
CA ILE A 691 -16.71 18.81 -13.49
C ILE A 691 -16.51 18.46 -14.98
N LEU A 692 -15.37 17.84 -15.32
CA LEU A 692 -15.12 17.38 -16.69
C LEU A 692 -16.09 16.26 -17.10
N LEU A 693 -16.38 15.32 -16.20
CA LEU A 693 -17.32 14.22 -16.45
C LEU A 693 -18.74 14.73 -16.67
N MET A 694 -19.21 15.68 -15.85
CA MET A 694 -20.49 16.36 -16.06
C MET A 694 -20.51 17.04 -17.43
N ALA A 695 -19.47 17.79 -17.79
CA ALA A 695 -19.34 18.45 -19.08
C ALA A 695 -19.33 17.49 -20.28
N MET A 696 -18.76 16.29 -20.12
CA MET A 696 -18.79 15.23 -21.15
C MET A 696 -20.21 14.70 -21.38
N GLY A 697 -21.10 14.84 -20.39
CA GLY A 697 -22.48 14.36 -20.43
C GLY A 697 -22.78 13.19 -19.50
N PHE A 698 -21.88 12.82 -18.58
CA PHE A 698 -22.21 11.85 -17.54
C PHE A 698 -23.26 12.43 -16.60
N ASN A 699 -24.43 11.79 -16.57
CA ASN A 699 -25.55 12.21 -15.72
C ASN A 699 -25.58 11.50 -14.35
N THR A 700 -24.74 10.47 -14.17
CA THR A 700 -24.67 9.66 -12.96
C THR A 700 -23.21 9.37 -12.59
N LEU A 701 -22.78 9.85 -11.43
CA LEU A 701 -21.44 9.66 -10.88
C LEU A 701 -21.52 8.80 -9.62
N SER A 702 -20.77 7.70 -9.56
CA SER A 702 -20.77 6.78 -8.42
C SER A 702 -19.41 6.72 -7.73
N MET A 703 -19.37 7.04 -6.45
CA MET A 703 -18.12 7.28 -5.70
C MET A 703 -18.19 6.79 -4.25
N SER A 704 -17.06 6.77 -3.54
CA SER A 704 -17.07 6.54 -2.09
C SER A 704 -17.95 7.57 -1.38
N SER A 705 -18.68 7.13 -0.34
CA SER A 705 -19.53 8.00 0.49
C SER A 705 -18.77 9.21 1.03
N SER A 706 -17.45 9.05 1.30
CA SER A 706 -16.52 10.09 1.73
C SER A 706 -16.50 11.34 0.81
N ASN A 707 -16.65 11.15 -0.50
CA ASN A 707 -16.46 12.19 -1.51
C ASN A 707 -17.76 12.84 -2.02
N ILE A 708 -18.93 12.27 -1.72
CA ILE A 708 -20.23 12.74 -2.23
C ILE A 708 -20.43 14.24 -1.97
N LEU A 709 -20.15 14.71 -0.76
CA LEU A 709 -20.39 16.12 -0.41
C LEU A 709 -19.42 17.07 -1.13
N ARG A 710 -18.15 16.66 -1.32
CA ARG A 710 -17.13 17.45 -2.03
C ARG A 710 -17.50 17.63 -3.50
N VAL A 711 -17.88 16.52 -4.15
CA VAL A 711 -18.33 16.55 -5.55
C VAL A 711 -19.63 17.34 -5.70
N ARG A 712 -20.59 17.16 -4.77
CA ARG A 712 -21.83 17.94 -4.75
C ARG A 712 -21.56 19.44 -4.63
N LYS A 713 -20.67 19.85 -3.72
CA LYS A 713 -20.26 21.25 -3.58
C LYS A 713 -19.71 21.77 -4.91
N ALA A 714 -18.78 21.06 -5.55
CA ALA A 714 -18.20 21.48 -6.82
C ALA A 714 -19.26 21.65 -7.92
N ILE A 715 -20.15 20.67 -8.11
CA ILE A 715 -21.23 20.74 -9.11
C ILE A 715 -22.14 21.95 -8.85
N CYS A 716 -22.50 22.22 -7.59
CA CYS A 716 -23.35 23.35 -7.24
C CYS A 716 -22.72 24.73 -7.44
N HIS A 717 -21.40 24.82 -7.64
CA HIS A 717 -20.70 26.10 -7.84
C HIS A 717 -20.32 26.36 -9.29
N VAL A 718 -20.13 25.33 -10.11
CA VAL A 718 -19.63 25.48 -11.47
C VAL A 718 -20.80 25.42 -12.48
N PRO A 719 -21.09 26.50 -13.21
CA PRO A 719 -22.05 26.50 -14.31
C PRO A 719 -21.66 25.52 -15.42
N MET A 720 -22.65 24.91 -16.08
CA MET A 720 -22.39 24.00 -17.20
C MET A 720 -21.60 24.64 -18.36
N PRO A 721 -21.83 25.91 -18.77
CA PRO A 721 -21.05 26.55 -19.83
C PRO A 721 -19.55 26.59 -19.52
N ASP A 722 -19.18 26.94 -18.29
CA ASP A 722 -17.79 27.00 -17.84
C ASP A 722 -17.18 25.59 -17.82
N ALA A 723 -17.94 24.59 -17.39
CA ALA A 723 -17.51 23.19 -17.39
C ALA A 723 -17.22 22.68 -18.82
N VAL A 724 -18.08 23.04 -19.80
CA VAL A 724 -17.87 22.69 -21.22
C VAL A 724 -16.63 23.39 -21.77
N GLU A 725 -16.42 24.67 -21.46
CA GLU A 725 -15.21 25.39 -21.88
C GLU A 725 -13.94 24.76 -21.30
N LEU A 726 -13.96 24.38 -20.02
CA LEU A 726 -12.85 23.66 -19.38
C LEU A 726 -12.55 22.34 -20.09
N LEU A 727 -13.59 21.57 -20.43
CA LEU A 727 -13.44 20.32 -21.17
C LEU A 727 -12.85 20.54 -22.56
N GLU A 728 -13.33 21.53 -23.32
CA GLU A 728 -12.81 21.83 -24.66
C GLU A 728 -11.33 22.22 -24.62
N ARG A 729 -10.91 22.99 -23.62
CA ARG A 729 -9.50 23.33 -23.40
C ARG A 729 -8.69 22.10 -23.01
N ALA A 730 -9.18 21.30 -22.06
CA ALA A 730 -8.52 20.07 -21.60
C ALA A 730 -8.29 19.07 -22.74
N LEU A 731 -9.26 18.90 -23.64
CA LEU A 731 -9.16 17.99 -24.79
C LEU A 731 -8.12 18.43 -25.83
N LYS A 732 -7.79 19.73 -25.89
CA LYS A 732 -6.74 20.29 -26.77
C LYS A 732 -5.34 20.15 -26.19
N MET A 733 -5.20 19.86 -24.89
CA MET A 733 -3.91 19.69 -24.23
C MET A 733 -3.33 18.28 -24.48
N SER A 734 -2.00 18.20 -24.46
CA SER A 734 -1.25 16.95 -24.67
C SER A 734 -0.62 16.37 -23.40
N ASN A 735 -0.64 17.10 -22.28
CA ASN A 735 0.03 16.69 -21.03
C ASN A 735 -0.97 16.63 -19.86
N PRO A 736 -1.08 15.48 -19.15
CA PRO A 736 -2.00 15.32 -18.02
C PRO A 736 -1.75 16.30 -16.87
N LEU A 737 -0.49 16.66 -16.59
CA LEU A 737 -0.15 17.58 -15.51
C LEU A 737 -0.64 19.01 -15.81
N ILE A 738 -0.62 19.41 -17.08
CA ILE A 738 -1.13 20.72 -17.52
C ILE A 738 -2.65 20.74 -17.38
N VAL A 739 -3.34 19.67 -17.79
CA VAL A 739 -4.79 19.53 -17.61
C VAL A 739 -5.16 19.66 -16.13
N LYS A 740 -4.49 18.89 -15.27
CA LYS A 740 -4.71 18.94 -13.82
C LYS A 740 -4.45 20.34 -13.27
N SER A 741 -3.33 20.96 -13.62
CA SER A 741 -2.95 22.31 -13.15
C SER A 741 -3.98 23.36 -13.57
N GLN A 742 -4.54 23.26 -14.79
CA GLN A 742 -5.60 24.15 -15.25
C GLN A 742 -6.87 24.00 -14.40
N MET A 743 -7.27 22.76 -14.09
CA MET A 743 -8.44 22.49 -13.25
C MET A 743 -8.23 23.03 -11.82
N GLU A 744 -7.04 22.82 -11.25
CA GLU A 744 -6.69 23.37 -9.94
C GLU A 744 -6.69 24.90 -9.93
N TYR A 745 -6.17 25.53 -10.98
CA TYR A 745 -6.18 26.98 -11.13
C TYR A 745 -7.60 27.54 -11.19
N TYR A 746 -8.49 26.88 -11.95
CA TYR A 746 -9.90 27.26 -12.00
C TYR A 746 -10.55 27.19 -10.61
N PHE A 747 -10.39 26.06 -9.90
CA PHE A 747 -10.94 25.89 -8.55
C PHE A 747 -10.43 26.93 -7.55
N LYS A 748 -9.12 27.24 -7.59
CA LYS A 748 -8.51 28.26 -6.73
C LYS A 748 -9.04 29.68 -6.99
N THR A 749 -9.35 30.01 -8.24
CA THR A 749 -9.83 31.34 -8.63
C THR A 749 -11.34 31.52 -8.48
N HIS A 750 -12.11 30.42 -8.37
CA HIS A 750 -13.57 30.41 -8.33
C HIS A 750 -14.14 29.94 -6.98
N GLY A 751 -13.40 30.14 -5.88
CA GLY A 751 -13.91 29.89 -4.51
C GLY A 751 -14.03 28.42 -4.10
N LEU A 752 -13.36 27.51 -4.82
CA LEU A 752 -13.32 26.07 -4.56
C LEU A 752 -11.91 25.58 -4.17
N ALA A 753 -11.07 26.48 -3.65
CA ALA A 753 -9.69 26.17 -3.28
C ALA A 753 -9.60 25.04 -2.25
N ASP A 754 -10.59 24.90 -1.37
CA ASP A 754 -10.71 23.86 -0.34
C ASP A 754 -11.02 22.46 -0.90
N MET A 755 -11.45 22.39 -2.16
CA MET A 755 -11.68 21.12 -2.88
C MET A 755 -10.45 20.65 -3.66
N VAL A 756 -9.42 21.47 -3.80
CA VAL A 756 -8.14 21.06 -4.39
C VAL A 756 -7.32 20.34 -3.34
N LYS A 757 -7.07 19.04 -3.54
CA LYS A 757 -6.09 18.30 -2.73
C LYS A 757 -4.72 18.96 -2.95
N SER A 758 -4.24 19.73 -1.99
CA SER A 758 -2.93 20.36 -2.08
C SER A 758 -1.84 19.28 -1.95
N ALA A 759 -1.49 18.66 -3.08
CA ALA A 759 -0.32 17.79 -3.21
C ALA A 759 1.01 18.56 -2.95
N THR A 760 0.93 19.87 -2.75
CA THR A 760 2.02 20.80 -2.45
C THR A 760 1.80 21.56 -1.15
N ARG A 761 1.24 20.92 -0.11
CA ARG A 761 1.62 21.29 1.26
C ARG A 761 3.01 20.70 1.52
N ILE A 762 4.03 21.26 0.86
CA ILE A 762 5.42 21.00 1.23
C ILE A 762 5.56 21.51 2.66
N VAL A 763 5.65 20.57 3.58
CA VAL A 763 6.17 20.84 4.91
C VAL A 763 7.66 21.09 4.73
N THR A 764 8.04 22.32 4.37
CA THR A 764 9.38 22.79 4.63
C THR A 764 9.55 22.74 6.15
N ALA A 765 10.52 21.93 6.59
CA ALA A 765 10.91 21.75 7.98
C ALA A 765 11.33 23.08 8.63
#